data_AF-A0A150FAF8-F1
#
_entry.id   AF-A0A150FAF8-F1
#
_cell.length_a   1.000
_cell.length_b   1.000
_cell.length_c   1.000
_cell.angle_alpha   90.00
_cell.angle_beta   90.00
_cell.angle_gamma   90.00
#
_symmetry.space_group_name_H-M   'P 1'
#
loop_
_entity.id
_entity.type
_entity.pdbx_description
1 polymer ?
#
loop_
_entity_poly.entity_id
_entity_poly.type
_entity_poly.pdbx_seq_one_letter_code
_entity_poly.pdbx_strand_id
1 'polypeptide(L)'
;MAKKKRKSKKKQESKLNIKYELCGLLCVAISIIAVLQLGVVGQTFVYLFRFFAGEWFILCLLALFLLGISLFWKKKSPSLLTRRKAGLYCIIASLLLLSHVQLFKNLSHHGSIQSASVISNTWELFMIDMNQQAASPDLGGGMIGAVLFAASHFLFASTGSQIMAFVLILMGLILVTGRSLQETLIKWTSPIGRFIKGQWLAFIEDMKTFKTNMSSPKAKTKSGKKQKRVQKKKEEPEPEEEDEEIISPIIHSEPIISSFSDRDEQAEQPMILEKAQVPAQGAKEEQTAVQDSDEMPAAPPMTFTELENKDYQMPSLDILADPKHSGQQTDKKNIYENARKLERTFQSFGVKAKVTQVHLGPAVTKYEVYPDVGVKVSKIVNLSDDLALALAAKDIRIEAPIPGKSAIGIEVPNAEVAMVSLKEVLESKLNDRPDAKLLIGLGRNISGEAVLAELNKMPHLLVAGATGSGKSVCVNGIITSILMRAKPHEVKMMMIDPKMVELNVYNGIPHLLAPVVTDPKKASQALKKVVNEMERRYELFSHTGTRNIEGYNDYIKRSNAEEEVKQPELPYIVVIVDELADLMMVASSDVEDSITRLSQMARAAGIHLIIATQRPSVDVITGVIKANIPSRIAFSVSSQTDSRTILDMGGAEKLLGRGDMLFLPVGANKPVRVQGAFLSDEEVEHVVDHVITQQKAQYQEEMIPEETPETHSEVTDDLYDEAVDLIIGMQTASVSMLQRRFRIGYTRAARLIDAMEERGVVGPYEGSKPREVLLSKEQYDELSS
;
A
#
# COMPACT_ATOMS: atom_id res chain seq x y z
N MET A 1 -13.94 43.18 60.78
CA MET A 1 -13.09 42.20 60.03
C MET A 1 -12.56 42.67 58.66
N ALA A 2 -13.05 43.76 58.05
CA ALA A 2 -12.62 44.17 56.69
C ALA A 2 -11.19 44.79 56.58
N LYS A 3 -10.70 45.54 57.59
CA LYS A 3 -9.35 46.14 57.56
C LYS A 3 -8.20 45.12 57.69
N LYS A 4 -8.40 44.00 58.39
CA LYS A 4 -7.40 42.92 58.56
C LYS A 4 -7.20 42.10 57.26
N LYS A 5 -8.29 41.83 56.52
CA LYS A 5 -8.24 41.17 55.19
C LYS A 5 -7.52 42.02 54.12
N ARG A 6 -7.65 43.36 54.16
CA ARG A 6 -6.99 44.27 53.20
C ARG A 6 -5.47 44.36 53.38
N LYS A 7 -4.95 44.28 54.62
CA LYS A 7 -3.49 44.25 54.88
C LYS A 7 -2.85 42.92 54.46
N SER A 8 -3.56 41.80 54.60
CA SER A 8 -3.10 40.47 54.15
C SER A 8 -2.97 40.39 52.61
N LYS A 9 -3.96 40.87 51.86
CA LYS A 9 -3.89 40.93 50.38
C LYS A 9 -2.72 41.79 49.87
N LYS A 10 -2.50 42.98 50.45
CA LYS A 10 -1.42 43.90 50.02
C LYS A 10 -0.01 43.32 50.26
N LYS A 11 0.17 42.55 51.34
CA LYS A 11 1.44 41.85 51.65
C LYS A 11 1.67 40.64 50.74
N GLN A 12 0.60 39.99 50.27
CA GLN A 12 0.65 38.86 49.34
C GLN A 12 0.93 39.34 47.90
N GLU A 13 0.33 40.45 47.47
CA GLU A 13 0.62 41.12 46.19
C GLU A 13 2.06 41.63 46.12
N SER A 14 2.62 42.21 47.19
CA SER A 14 4.04 42.65 47.17
C SER A 14 5.02 41.48 47.08
N LYS A 15 4.74 40.35 47.74
CA LYS A 15 5.54 39.13 47.61
C LYS A 15 5.48 38.52 46.21
N LEU A 16 4.32 38.57 45.56
CA LEU A 16 4.16 38.11 44.16
C LEU A 16 4.93 39.02 43.19
N ASN A 17 4.90 40.34 43.40
CA ASN A 17 5.65 41.29 42.57
C ASN A 17 7.17 41.09 42.65
N ILE A 18 7.71 40.87 43.86
CA ILE A 18 9.15 40.59 44.05
C ILE A 18 9.55 39.28 43.36
N LYS A 19 8.69 38.25 43.39
CA LYS A 19 8.96 37.00 42.66
C LYS A 19 9.08 37.22 41.15
N TYR A 20 8.19 38.03 40.54
CA TYR A 20 8.25 38.31 39.11
C TYR A 20 9.48 39.15 38.72
N GLU A 21 9.89 40.10 39.57
CA GLU A 21 11.11 40.88 39.36
C GLU A 21 12.37 40.01 39.42
N LEU A 22 12.48 39.15 40.44
CA LEU A 22 13.60 38.22 40.58
C LEU A 22 13.66 37.20 39.44
N CYS A 23 12.52 36.60 39.07
CA CYS A 23 12.46 35.68 37.94
C CYS A 23 12.79 36.37 36.61
N GLY A 24 12.33 37.61 36.41
CA GLY A 24 12.62 38.39 35.20
C GLY A 24 14.11 38.70 35.06
N LEU A 25 14.75 39.15 36.15
CA LEU A 25 16.18 39.46 36.19
C LEU A 25 17.02 38.19 35.99
N LEU A 26 16.61 37.07 36.57
CA LEU A 26 17.25 35.77 36.36
C LEU A 26 17.18 35.33 34.88
N CYS A 27 16.02 35.47 34.23
CA CYS A 27 15.86 35.13 32.81
C CYS A 27 16.76 35.99 31.90
N VAL A 28 16.86 37.29 32.19
CA VAL A 28 17.75 38.21 31.45
C VAL A 28 19.21 37.82 31.66
N ALA A 29 19.63 37.55 32.90
CA ALA A 29 20.99 37.14 33.22
C ALA A 29 21.37 35.83 32.52
N ILE A 30 20.52 34.81 32.58
CA ILE A 30 20.70 33.52 31.89
C ILE A 30 20.83 33.73 30.38
N SER A 31 19.96 34.55 29.78
CA SER A 31 20.03 34.83 28.34
C SER A 31 21.35 35.50 27.93
N ILE A 32 21.86 36.46 28.72
CA ILE A 32 23.12 37.15 28.40
C ILE A 32 24.31 36.18 28.56
N ILE A 33 24.33 35.40 29.65
CA ILE A 33 25.37 34.39 29.91
C ILE A 33 25.42 33.35 28.79
N ALA A 34 24.25 32.90 28.31
CA ALA A 34 24.15 31.94 27.22
C ALA A 34 24.58 32.52 25.86
N VAL A 35 24.17 33.75 25.51
CA VAL A 35 24.59 34.42 24.26
C VAL A 35 26.10 34.66 24.22
N LEU A 36 26.70 35.03 25.35
CA LEU A 36 28.15 35.22 25.47
C LEU A 36 28.92 33.91 25.70
N GLN A 37 28.22 32.77 25.78
CA GLN A 37 28.79 31.43 26.04
C GLN A 37 29.71 31.39 27.28
N LEU A 38 29.35 32.14 28.33
CA LEU A 38 30.20 32.29 29.51
C LEU A 38 30.11 31.05 30.41
N GLY A 39 31.21 30.29 30.45
CA GLY A 39 31.38 29.11 31.30
C GLY A 39 30.42 27.96 30.98
N VAL A 40 30.41 26.96 31.85
CA VAL A 40 29.59 25.75 31.70
C VAL A 40 28.10 26.11 31.63
N VAL A 41 27.65 27.07 32.44
CA VAL A 41 26.24 27.48 32.49
C VAL A 41 25.79 28.03 31.13
N GLY A 42 26.57 28.91 30.52
CA GLY A 42 26.25 29.46 29.20
C GLY A 42 26.17 28.38 28.13
N GLN A 43 27.15 27.47 28.10
CA GLN A 43 27.18 26.35 27.16
C GLN A 43 26.00 25.39 27.35
N THR A 44 25.63 25.04 28.59
CA THR A 44 24.47 24.18 28.86
C THR A 44 23.18 24.78 28.33
N PHE A 45 22.96 26.09 28.48
CA PHE A 45 21.77 26.74 27.93
C PHE A 45 21.79 26.81 26.40
N VAL A 46 22.96 26.97 25.77
CA VAL A 46 23.10 26.87 24.32
C VAL A 46 22.72 25.47 23.85
N TYR A 47 23.30 24.41 24.40
CA TYR A 47 22.95 23.04 24.03
C TYR A 47 21.48 22.71 24.30
N LEU A 48 20.91 23.20 25.41
CA LEU A 48 19.48 23.02 25.71
C LEU A 48 18.59 23.64 24.62
N PHE A 49 18.86 24.87 24.19
CA PHE A 49 18.05 25.49 23.13
C PHE A 49 18.37 24.95 21.75
N ARG A 50 19.61 24.53 21.51
CA ARG A 50 20.03 23.88 20.26
C ARG A 50 19.40 22.51 20.10
N PHE A 51 19.18 21.77 21.19
CA PHE A 51 18.39 20.54 21.19
C PHE A 51 16.97 20.77 20.64
N PHE A 52 16.28 21.82 21.10
CA PHE A 52 14.90 22.08 20.69
C PHE A 52 14.79 22.73 19.31
N ALA A 53 15.59 23.75 19.02
CA ALA A 53 15.43 24.63 17.86
C ALA A 53 16.58 24.53 16.84
N GLY A 54 17.58 23.67 17.07
CA GLY A 54 18.72 23.49 16.18
C GLY A 54 19.49 24.79 15.98
N GLU A 55 19.77 25.13 14.73
CA GLU A 55 20.47 26.36 14.33
C GLU A 55 19.73 27.65 14.74
N TRP A 56 18.43 27.55 15.04
CA TRP A 56 17.60 28.69 15.44
C TRP A 56 17.55 28.93 16.95
N PHE A 57 18.43 28.31 17.75
CA PHE A 57 18.48 28.47 19.21
C PHE A 57 18.57 29.93 19.68
N ILE A 58 19.14 30.81 18.87
CA ILE A 58 19.25 32.26 19.16
C ILE A 58 17.88 32.93 19.28
N LEU A 59 16.87 32.44 18.56
CA LEU A 59 15.48 32.93 18.68
C LEU A 59 14.88 32.58 20.04
N CYS A 60 15.21 31.40 20.59
CA CYS A 60 14.78 30.99 21.92
C CYS A 60 15.43 31.84 23.01
N LEU A 61 16.73 32.16 22.86
CA LEU A 61 17.45 33.06 23.78
C LEU A 61 16.86 34.47 23.74
N LEU A 62 16.60 35.00 22.55
CA LEU A 62 15.96 36.31 22.38
C LEU A 62 14.54 36.32 22.98
N ALA A 63 13.76 35.25 22.82
CA ALA A 63 12.45 35.11 23.43
C ALA A 63 12.54 35.07 24.96
N LEU A 64 13.52 34.35 25.53
CA LEU A 64 13.77 34.29 26.97
C LEU A 64 14.16 35.67 27.53
N PHE A 65 15.00 36.41 26.81
CA PHE A 65 15.37 37.78 27.14
C PHE A 65 14.16 38.72 27.17
N LEU A 66 13.35 38.72 26.11
CA LEU A 66 12.14 39.55 26.02
C LEU A 66 11.10 39.16 27.07
N LEU A 67 10.99 37.87 27.40
CA LEU A 67 10.13 37.37 28.46
C LEU A 67 10.62 37.88 29.83
N GLY A 68 11.92 37.84 30.08
CA GLY A 68 12.54 38.38 31.29
C GLY A 68 12.25 39.88 31.50
N ILE A 69 12.44 40.67 30.45
CA ILE A 69 12.10 42.11 30.44
C ILE A 69 10.60 42.31 30.68
N SER A 70 9.74 41.52 30.01
CA SER A 70 8.29 41.63 30.17
C SER A 70 7.83 41.27 31.59
N LEU A 71 8.42 40.26 32.23
CA LEU A 71 8.12 39.88 33.61
C LEU A 71 8.56 40.96 34.59
N PHE A 72 9.75 41.52 34.39
CA PHE A 72 10.30 42.58 35.21
C PHE A 72 9.43 43.86 35.17
N TRP A 73 9.00 44.29 33.97
CA TRP A 73 8.22 45.52 33.83
C TRP A 73 6.73 45.37 34.12
N LYS A 74 6.09 44.30 33.63
CA LYS A 74 4.63 44.14 33.70
C LYS A 74 4.16 43.49 35.00
N LYS A 75 5.07 42.86 35.77
CA LYS A 75 4.83 42.23 37.09
C LYS A 75 3.60 41.31 37.11
N LYS A 76 3.33 40.65 35.97
CA LYS A 76 2.21 39.73 35.74
C LYS A 76 2.70 38.64 34.79
N SER A 77 2.14 37.44 34.93
CA SER A 77 2.40 36.35 33.98
C SER A 77 1.97 36.79 32.57
N PRO A 78 2.87 36.74 31.56
CA PRO A 78 2.48 37.04 30.19
C PRO A 78 1.47 36.00 29.72
N SER A 79 0.34 36.44 29.16
CA SER A 79 -0.56 35.51 28.47
C SER A 79 0.20 34.85 27.31
N LEU A 80 0.35 33.52 27.37
CA LEU A 80 1.12 32.75 26.40
C LEU A 80 0.36 32.59 25.07
N LEU A 81 -0.98 32.65 25.11
CA LEU A 81 -1.88 32.47 23.97
C LEU A 81 -2.61 33.77 23.62
N THR A 82 -1.97 34.66 22.86
CA THR A 82 -2.64 35.81 22.24
C THR A 82 -2.57 35.66 20.73
N ARG A 83 -3.55 36.20 19.97
CA ARG A 83 -3.59 36.08 18.49
C ARG A 83 -2.24 36.41 17.83
N ARG A 84 -1.59 37.50 18.26
CA ARG A 84 -0.27 37.91 17.73
C ARG A 84 0.86 36.94 18.09
N LYS A 85 0.86 36.39 19.30
CA LYS A 85 1.87 35.38 19.72
C LYS A 85 1.64 34.03 19.05
N ALA A 86 0.38 33.62 18.88
CA ALA A 86 0.03 32.42 18.12
C ALA A 86 0.53 32.53 16.68
N GLY A 87 0.33 33.69 16.04
CA GLY A 87 0.89 33.95 14.71
C GLY A 87 2.43 33.90 14.68
N LEU A 88 3.09 34.47 15.69
CA LEU A 88 4.55 34.38 15.82
C LEU A 88 5.03 32.92 16.00
N TYR A 89 4.33 32.10 16.79
CA TYR A 89 4.65 30.69 16.95
C TYR A 89 4.47 29.90 15.65
N CYS A 90 3.44 30.19 14.85
CA CYS A 90 3.28 29.59 13.52
C CYS A 90 4.45 29.92 12.59
N ILE A 91 4.93 31.17 12.61
CA ILE A 91 6.11 31.58 11.82
C ILE A 91 7.37 30.86 12.31
N ILE A 92 7.61 30.81 13.63
CA ILE A 92 8.77 30.10 14.19
C ILE A 92 8.71 28.61 13.85
N ALA A 93 7.56 27.95 14.03
CA ALA A 93 7.36 26.55 13.69
C ALA A 93 7.63 26.27 12.19
N SER A 94 7.19 27.17 11.30
CA SER A 94 7.45 27.04 9.86
C SER A 94 8.93 27.19 9.49
N LEU A 95 9.68 28.06 10.19
CA LEU A 95 11.12 28.22 9.98
C LEU A 95 11.88 26.97 10.46
N LEU A 96 11.53 26.44 11.64
CA LEU A 96 12.11 25.20 12.16
C LEU A 96 11.81 24.03 11.21
N LEU A 97 10.58 23.94 10.68
CA LEU A 97 10.20 22.93 9.70
C LEU A 97 11.02 23.05 8.41
N LEU A 98 11.14 24.25 7.81
CA LEU A 98 11.94 24.44 6.59
C LEU A 98 13.42 24.12 6.79
N SER A 99 13.98 24.54 7.92
CA SER A 99 15.36 24.23 8.30
C SER A 99 15.58 22.71 8.36
N HIS A 100 14.62 21.98 8.93
CA HIS A 100 14.70 20.54 9.06
C HIS A 100 14.46 19.77 7.74
N VAL A 101 13.59 20.29 6.86
CA VAL A 101 13.45 19.78 5.48
C VAL A 101 14.79 19.88 4.73
N GLN A 102 15.51 20.99 4.90
CA GLN A 102 16.80 21.21 4.24
C GLN A 102 17.86 20.23 4.78
N LEU A 103 17.91 20.04 6.09
CA LEU A 103 18.80 19.05 6.72
C LEU A 103 18.56 17.64 6.17
N PHE A 104 17.30 17.21 6.11
CA PHE A 104 16.95 15.89 5.60
C PHE A 104 17.33 15.71 4.12
N LYS A 105 17.12 16.73 3.28
CA LYS A 105 17.59 16.72 1.89
C LYS A 105 19.10 16.56 1.80
N ASN A 106 19.85 17.31 2.60
CA ASN A 106 21.30 17.22 2.63
C ASN A 106 21.79 15.81 3.06
N LEU A 107 21.18 15.22 4.09
CA LEU A 107 21.50 13.87 4.58
C LEU A 107 21.16 12.78 3.54
N SER A 108 20.01 12.91 2.85
CA SER A 108 19.60 11.97 1.81
C SER A 108 20.51 11.96 0.59
N HIS A 109 21.11 13.11 0.25
CA HIS A 109 22.02 13.22 -0.89
C HIS A 109 23.43 12.66 -0.62
N HIS A 110 23.88 12.63 0.64
CA HIS A 110 25.24 12.21 1.00
C HIS A 110 25.34 10.72 1.42
N GLY A 111 24.26 9.94 1.31
CA GLY A 111 24.27 8.50 1.57
C GLY A 111 24.48 8.10 3.04
N SER A 112 24.41 9.05 3.98
CA SER A 112 24.71 8.85 5.40
C SER A 112 23.45 8.59 6.23
N ILE A 113 22.55 7.71 5.78
CA ILE A 113 21.35 7.34 6.54
C ILE A 113 21.58 5.98 7.19
N GLN A 114 21.90 5.98 8.48
CA GLN A 114 22.03 4.75 9.29
C GLN A 114 20.68 4.29 9.87
N SER A 115 19.64 5.15 9.89
CA SER A 115 18.31 4.79 10.38
C SER A 115 17.17 5.47 9.60
N ALA A 116 16.05 4.78 9.40
CA ALA A 116 14.89 5.29 8.67
C ALA A 116 14.13 6.43 9.39
N SER A 117 14.43 6.69 10.68
CA SER A 117 13.72 7.67 11.51
C SER A 117 14.40 9.03 11.52
N VAL A 118 13.69 10.08 11.09
CA VAL A 118 14.19 11.47 11.11
C VAL A 118 14.53 11.94 12.53
N ILE A 119 13.74 11.51 13.51
CA ILE A 119 13.92 11.88 14.92
C ILE A 119 15.21 11.24 15.45
N SER A 120 15.45 9.97 15.12
CA SER A 120 16.66 9.25 15.55
C SER A 120 17.92 9.85 14.93
N ASN A 121 17.89 10.19 13.63
CA ASN A 121 19.02 10.85 12.97
C ASN A 121 19.31 12.23 13.58
N THR A 122 18.27 12.99 13.96
CA THR A 122 18.46 14.29 14.63
C THR A 122 19.05 14.14 16.02
N TRP A 123 18.62 13.11 16.77
CA TRP A 123 19.18 12.79 18.08
C TRP A 123 20.65 12.41 17.99
N GLU A 124 21.01 11.60 17.00
CA GLU A 124 22.39 11.20 16.76
C GLU A 124 23.28 12.39 16.41
N LEU A 125 22.85 13.26 15.49
CA LEU A 125 23.56 14.50 15.16
C LEU A 125 23.74 15.41 16.38
N PHE A 126 22.75 15.49 17.27
CA PHE A 126 22.86 16.26 18.51
C PHE A 126 23.87 15.64 19.48
N MET A 127 23.89 14.31 19.62
CA MET A 127 24.88 13.63 20.47
C MET A 127 26.31 13.80 19.92
N ILE A 128 26.47 13.85 18.60
CA ILE A 128 27.74 14.17 17.93
C ILE A 128 28.17 15.61 18.23
N ASP A 129 27.27 16.59 18.13
CA ASP A 129 27.53 18.01 18.47
C ASP A 129 27.94 18.16 19.95
N MET A 130 27.25 17.46 20.86
CA MET A 130 27.53 17.50 22.30
C MET A 130 28.88 16.88 22.67
N ASN A 131 29.30 15.83 21.96
CA ASN A 131 30.58 15.15 22.18
C ASN A 131 31.78 15.83 21.49
N GLN A 132 31.59 16.98 20.82
CA GLN A 132 32.61 17.78 20.12
C GLN A 132 33.43 17.00 19.06
N GLN A 133 32.88 15.92 18.50
CA GLN A 133 33.58 15.06 17.54
C GLN A 133 33.62 15.60 16.10
N ALA A 134 32.86 16.66 15.80
CA ALA A 134 32.83 17.32 14.50
C ALA A 134 32.72 18.86 14.64
N ALA A 135 33.20 19.60 13.63
CA ALA A 135 33.01 21.05 13.55
C ALA A 135 31.52 21.35 13.33
N SER A 136 30.79 21.62 14.42
CA SER A 136 29.38 22.08 14.46
C SER A 136 28.48 21.47 13.37
N PRO A 137 28.06 20.21 13.49
CA PRO A 137 27.12 19.61 12.53
C PRO A 137 25.82 20.43 12.46
N ASP A 138 25.29 20.61 11.25
CA ASP A 138 24.00 21.27 11.01
C ASP A 138 22.88 20.47 11.69
N LEU A 139 22.20 21.09 12.66
CA LEU A 139 21.08 20.49 13.41
C LEU A 139 19.71 20.89 12.85
N GLY A 140 19.67 21.64 11.74
CA GLY A 140 18.45 22.07 11.08
C GLY A 140 17.51 22.79 12.05
N GLY A 141 16.26 22.33 12.15
CA GLY A 141 15.25 22.87 13.08
C GLY A 141 15.26 22.29 14.49
N GLY A 142 16.26 21.48 14.86
CA GLY A 142 16.31 20.74 16.13
C GLY A 142 15.19 19.72 16.26
N MET A 143 14.94 19.23 17.47
CA MET A 143 13.93 18.21 17.74
C MET A 143 12.50 18.68 17.45
N ILE A 144 12.20 19.97 17.64
CA ILE A 144 10.88 20.52 17.28
C ILE A 144 10.71 20.48 15.76
N GLY A 145 11.73 20.89 15.01
CA GLY A 145 11.75 20.76 13.55
C GLY A 145 11.65 19.30 13.10
N ALA A 146 12.33 18.38 13.77
CA ALA A 146 12.31 16.94 13.48
C ALA A 146 10.91 16.34 13.66
N VAL A 147 10.23 16.65 14.76
CA VAL A 147 8.87 16.17 15.02
C VAL A 147 7.87 16.78 14.04
N LEU A 148 7.97 18.09 13.76
CA LEU A 148 7.13 18.76 12.76
C LEU A 148 7.36 18.20 11.36
N PHE A 149 8.61 17.91 11.01
CA PHE A 149 8.95 17.31 9.73
C PHE A 149 8.51 15.86 9.67
N ALA A 150 8.74 15.03 10.68
CA ALA A 150 8.27 13.66 10.73
C ALA A 150 6.74 13.58 10.55
N ALA A 151 5.99 14.41 11.26
CA ALA A 151 4.54 14.49 11.14
C ALA A 151 4.09 14.98 9.75
N SER A 152 4.71 16.04 9.22
CA SER A 152 4.32 16.59 7.91
C SER A 152 4.80 15.75 6.73
N HIS A 153 5.95 15.08 6.85
CA HIS A 153 6.51 14.19 5.84
C HIS A 153 5.69 12.90 5.76
N PHE A 154 5.27 12.37 6.91
CA PHE A 154 4.32 11.25 6.95
C PHE A 154 3.00 11.60 6.25
N LEU A 155 2.48 12.82 6.44
CA LEU A 155 1.21 13.24 5.86
C LEU A 155 1.31 13.68 4.39
N PHE A 156 2.40 14.31 3.97
CA PHE A 156 2.47 15.04 2.68
C PHE A 156 3.77 14.83 1.90
N ALA A 157 4.68 13.95 2.36
CA ALA A 157 6.04 13.79 1.85
C ALA A 157 6.87 15.10 1.87
N SER A 158 8.13 15.04 1.44
CA SER A 158 9.07 16.16 1.54
C SER A 158 8.61 17.45 0.84
N THR A 159 8.03 17.34 -0.36
CA THR A 159 7.50 18.49 -1.12
C THR A 159 6.28 19.10 -0.43
N GLY A 160 5.40 18.26 0.13
CA GLY A 160 4.22 18.74 0.85
C GLY A 160 4.56 19.39 2.20
N SER A 161 5.60 18.94 2.90
CA SER A 161 6.13 19.63 4.09
C SER A 161 6.58 21.07 3.78
N GLN A 162 7.16 21.32 2.60
CA GLN A 162 7.54 22.68 2.18
C GLN A 162 6.32 23.56 1.93
N ILE A 163 5.28 23.01 1.28
CA ILE A 163 4.02 23.72 1.05
C ILE A 163 3.33 24.02 2.39
N MET A 164 3.29 23.05 3.31
CA MET A 164 2.74 23.23 4.66
C MET A 164 3.45 24.36 5.41
N ALA A 165 4.78 24.40 5.35
CA ALA A 165 5.54 25.49 5.96
C ALA A 165 5.17 26.86 5.37
N PHE A 166 5.02 26.96 4.04
CA PHE A 166 4.57 28.19 3.38
C PHE A 166 3.18 28.64 3.83
N VAL A 167 2.24 27.69 3.97
CA VAL A 167 0.89 27.97 4.49
C VAL A 167 0.94 28.44 5.95
N LEU A 168 1.77 27.82 6.80
CA LEU A 168 1.96 28.24 8.19
C LEU A 168 2.58 29.63 8.31
N ILE A 169 3.49 30.01 7.42
CA ILE A 169 4.01 31.39 7.32
C ILE A 169 2.86 32.34 7.01
N LEU A 170 2.03 32.01 6.02
CA LEU A 170 0.92 32.85 5.59
C LEU A 170 -0.12 33.02 6.71
N MET A 171 -0.51 31.93 7.37
CA MET A 171 -1.38 31.94 8.54
C MET A 171 -0.78 32.76 9.69
N GLY A 172 0.52 32.59 9.93
CA GLY A 172 1.26 33.36 10.93
C GLY A 172 1.22 34.85 10.67
N LEU A 173 1.48 35.28 9.43
CA LEU A 173 1.41 36.68 9.01
C LEU A 173 0.01 37.27 9.18
N ILE A 174 -1.04 36.52 8.83
CA ILE A 174 -2.43 36.94 9.03
C ILE A 174 -2.74 37.13 10.52
N LEU A 175 -2.32 36.19 11.37
CA LEU A 175 -2.58 36.26 12.81
C LEU A 175 -1.83 37.41 13.50
N VAL A 176 -0.59 37.70 13.05
CA VAL A 176 0.22 38.82 13.54
C VAL A 176 -0.36 40.17 13.09
N THR A 177 -0.66 40.31 11.81
CA THR A 177 -1.15 41.57 11.22
C THR A 177 -2.62 41.85 11.55
N GLY A 178 -3.41 40.80 11.74
CA GLY A 178 -4.86 40.89 11.95
C GLY A 178 -5.63 41.37 10.72
N ARG A 179 -5.01 41.34 9.53
CA ARG A 179 -5.60 41.77 8.26
C ARG A 179 -5.89 40.56 7.37
N SER A 180 -6.94 40.66 6.56
CA SER A 180 -7.30 39.59 5.62
C SER A 180 -6.25 39.46 4.51
N LEU A 181 -6.07 38.24 4.00
CA LEU A 181 -5.19 37.94 2.87
C LEU A 181 -5.51 38.80 1.64
N GLN A 182 -6.79 39.01 1.38
CA GLN A 182 -7.31 39.78 0.25
C GLN A 182 -6.89 41.25 0.29
N GLU A 183 -6.98 41.91 1.45
CA GLU A 183 -6.54 43.31 1.61
C GLU A 183 -5.02 43.49 1.47
N THR A 184 -4.26 42.46 1.86
CA THR A 184 -2.79 42.50 1.87
C THR A 184 -2.23 42.21 0.47
N LEU A 185 -2.81 41.25 -0.25
CA LEU A 185 -2.49 40.95 -1.66
C LEU A 185 -2.78 42.13 -2.59
N ILE A 186 -3.91 42.83 -2.42
CA ILE A 186 -4.25 44.00 -3.25
C ILE A 186 -3.20 45.12 -3.09
N LYS A 187 -2.65 45.29 -1.87
CA LYS A 187 -1.59 46.29 -1.62
C LYS A 187 -0.21 45.85 -2.11
N TRP A 188 0.13 44.56 -2.01
CA TRP A 188 1.41 43.99 -2.49
C TRP A 188 1.47 43.82 -4.01
N THR A 189 0.34 43.53 -4.66
CA THR A 189 0.26 43.41 -6.13
C THR A 189 0.23 44.77 -6.82
N SER A 190 -0.16 45.87 -6.16
CA SER A 190 -0.14 47.20 -6.76
C SER A 190 1.27 47.78 -7.08
N PRO A 191 2.33 47.55 -6.27
CA PRO A 191 3.69 47.94 -6.63
C PRO A 191 4.38 46.94 -7.57
N ILE A 192 4.17 45.63 -7.39
CA ILE A 192 4.73 44.58 -8.27
C ILE A 192 4.10 44.65 -9.67
N GLY A 193 2.78 44.87 -9.76
CA GLY A 193 2.09 45.09 -11.03
C GLY A 193 2.54 46.37 -11.71
N ARG A 194 2.89 47.43 -10.96
CA ARG A 194 3.50 48.66 -11.52
C ARG A 194 4.95 48.43 -11.97
N PHE A 195 5.73 47.63 -11.25
CA PHE A 195 7.10 47.29 -11.59
C PHE A 195 7.17 46.38 -12.83
N ILE A 196 6.35 45.33 -12.89
CA ILE A 196 6.21 44.45 -14.05
C ILE A 196 5.70 45.24 -15.24
N LYS A 197 4.67 46.09 -15.09
CA LYS A 197 4.16 46.93 -16.18
C LYS A 197 5.20 47.94 -16.66
N GLY A 198 6.03 48.46 -15.75
CA GLY A 198 7.18 49.32 -16.06
C GLY A 198 8.28 48.59 -16.83
N GLN A 199 8.65 47.39 -16.40
CA GLN A 199 9.61 46.53 -17.12
C GLN A 199 9.06 46.02 -18.46
N TRP A 200 7.76 45.73 -18.56
CA TRP A 200 7.13 45.28 -19.81
C TRP A 200 6.99 46.42 -20.82
N LEU A 201 6.69 47.64 -20.34
CA LEU A 201 6.73 48.85 -21.18
C LEU A 201 8.16 49.15 -21.64
N ALA A 202 9.14 49.09 -20.74
CA ALA A 202 10.56 49.26 -21.08
C ALA A 202 11.06 48.16 -22.04
N PHE A 203 10.64 46.91 -21.86
CA PHE A 203 10.96 45.81 -22.76
C PHE A 203 10.28 45.95 -24.13
N ILE A 204 9.03 46.43 -24.20
CA ILE A 204 8.36 46.74 -25.48
C ILE A 204 9.03 47.92 -26.18
N GLU A 205 9.54 48.89 -25.42
CA GLU A 205 10.25 50.06 -25.92
C GLU A 205 11.65 49.68 -26.42
N ASP A 206 12.39 48.84 -25.68
CA ASP A 206 13.66 48.24 -26.10
C ASP A 206 13.51 47.30 -27.29
N MET A 207 12.42 46.54 -27.36
CA MET A 207 12.13 45.67 -28.50
C MET A 207 11.69 46.49 -29.73
N LYS A 208 11.14 47.70 -29.54
CA LYS A 208 10.88 48.67 -30.62
C LYS A 208 12.18 49.34 -31.10
N THR A 209 13.10 49.70 -30.21
CA THR A 209 14.40 50.29 -30.58
C THR A 209 15.33 49.27 -31.25
N PHE A 210 15.25 47.99 -30.85
CA PHE A 210 15.96 46.88 -31.50
C PHE A 210 15.40 46.58 -32.91
N LYS A 211 14.09 46.78 -33.13
CA LYS A 211 13.46 46.63 -34.46
C LYS A 211 13.66 47.83 -35.39
N THR A 212 14.12 48.97 -34.89
CA THR A 212 14.43 50.18 -35.69
C THR A 212 15.88 50.27 -36.17
N ASN A 213 16.79 49.41 -35.70
CA ASN A 213 18.19 49.37 -36.14
C ASN A 213 18.55 48.21 -37.09
N MET A 214 17.59 47.37 -37.46
CA MET A 214 17.74 46.41 -38.55
C MET A 214 16.61 46.62 -39.55
N SER A 215 16.85 47.49 -40.55
CA SER A 215 16.37 47.39 -41.94
C SER A 215 16.32 48.78 -42.58
N SER A 216 17.29 49.06 -43.44
CA SER A 216 17.16 50.04 -44.54
C SER A 216 16.99 49.26 -45.87
N PRO A 217 16.66 49.90 -47.00
CA PRO A 217 15.30 49.99 -47.52
C PRO A 217 15.10 49.24 -48.86
N LYS A 218 13.85 48.89 -49.21
CA LYS A 218 13.31 49.00 -50.60
C LYS A 218 11.81 48.68 -50.71
N ALA A 219 11.08 49.73 -51.11
CA ALA A 219 10.08 49.78 -52.20
C ALA A 219 8.84 48.86 -52.21
N LYS A 220 7.69 49.57 -52.23
CA LYS A 220 6.52 49.42 -53.13
C LYS A 220 5.20 48.82 -52.59
N THR A 221 4.21 49.73 -52.59
CA THR A 221 2.79 49.64 -53.03
C THR A 221 1.68 49.11 -52.11
N LYS A 222 0.72 50.04 -51.87
CA LYS A 222 -0.77 49.93 -51.88
C LYS A 222 -1.44 48.99 -50.86
N SER A 223 -2.63 49.24 -50.30
CA SER A 223 -3.59 50.35 -50.22
C SER A 223 -4.74 49.89 -49.30
N GLY A 224 -5.48 50.83 -48.69
CA GLY A 224 -6.86 50.64 -48.19
C GLY A 224 -6.99 50.43 -46.68
N LYS A 225 -7.33 51.46 -45.88
CA LYS A 225 -8.69 51.93 -45.50
C LYS A 225 -9.51 50.81 -44.79
N LYS A 226 -10.21 51.03 -43.67
CA LYS A 226 -10.51 52.23 -42.87
C LYS A 226 -11.12 51.74 -41.54
N GLN A 227 -10.78 52.43 -40.45
CA GLN A 227 -11.49 52.44 -39.18
C GLN A 227 -12.88 53.09 -39.34
N LYS A 228 -13.85 52.71 -38.49
CA LYS A 228 -14.41 53.64 -37.48
C LYS A 228 -15.39 52.97 -36.50
N ARG A 229 -15.03 53.14 -35.22
CA ARG A 229 -15.88 53.29 -34.03
C ARG A 229 -17.08 54.23 -34.29
N VAL A 230 -18.19 54.04 -33.58
CA VAL A 230 -18.62 54.86 -32.42
C VAL A 230 -19.93 54.30 -31.82
N GLN A 231 -19.98 54.33 -30.48
CA GLN A 231 -21.11 54.04 -29.58
C GLN A 231 -22.28 55.03 -29.77
N LYS A 232 -23.52 54.67 -29.36
CA LYS A 232 -24.12 55.02 -28.04
C LYS A 232 -25.66 54.81 -28.01
N LYS A 233 -26.12 54.42 -26.81
CA LYS A 233 -27.33 54.85 -26.07
C LYS A 233 -28.57 53.93 -26.00
N LYS A 234 -29.09 53.88 -24.77
CA LYS A 234 -30.24 53.17 -24.17
C LYS A 234 -31.59 53.72 -24.63
N GLU A 235 -32.62 52.87 -24.60
CA GLU A 235 -33.94 53.11 -23.96
C GLU A 235 -34.82 51.84 -23.99
N GLU A 236 -35.68 51.69 -22.97
CA GLU A 236 -36.88 50.83 -22.82
C GLU A 236 -38.03 51.80 -22.43
N PRO A 237 -39.36 51.54 -22.63
CA PRO A 237 -40.06 50.27 -22.31
C PRO A 237 -41.29 49.83 -23.22
N GLU A 238 -41.67 48.53 -23.10
CA GLU A 238 -42.99 47.79 -23.15
C GLU A 238 -44.22 48.19 -24.02
N PRO A 239 -45.27 47.33 -24.26
CA PRO A 239 -45.47 45.85 -24.08
C PRO A 239 -46.20 45.13 -25.28
N GLU A 240 -46.80 43.94 -25.06
CA GLU A 240 -47.63 43.03 -25.93
C GLU A 240 -46.85 41.82 -26.53
N GLU A 241 -47.30 40.57 -26.52
CA GLU A 241 -48.51 39.85 -26.08
C GLU A 241 -48.15 38.36 -25.90
N GLU A 242 -49.03 37.62 -25.22
CA GLU A 242 -48.94 36.18 -24.91
C GLU A 242 -49.03 35.30 -26.16
N ASP A 243 -48.26 34.20 -26.20
CA ASP A 243 -48.66 32.99 -26.92
C ASP A 243 -48.14 31.74 -26.19
N GLU A 244 -49.10 30.91 -25.78
CA GLU A 244 -48.91 29.60 -25.17
C GLU A 244 -48.38 28.59 -26.19
N GLU A 245 -47.10 28.19 -26.09
CA GLU A 245 -46.62 26.99 -26.78
C GLU A 245 -46.74 25.74 -25.90
N ILE A 246 -47.79 25.00 -26.25
CA ILE A 246 -48.12 23.60 -26.00
C ILE A 246 -46.89 22.72 -25.66
N ILE A 247 -46.93 22.13 -24.47
CA ILE A 247 -46.07 21.03 -24.05
C ILE A 247 -46.36 19.82 -24.95
N SER A 248 -45.51 19.61 -25.97
CA SER A 248 -45.41 18.30 -26.63
C SER A 248 -44.74 17.31 -25.65
N PRO A 249 -45.27 16.09 -25.48
CA PRO A 249 -44.72 15.13 -24.55
C PRO A 249 -43.33 14.71 -25.04
N ILE A 250 -42.33 14.90 -24.18
CA ILE A 250 -41.00 14.33 -24.39
C ILE A 250 -41.19 12.82 -24.40
N ILE A 251 -41.06 12.23 -25.59
CA ILE A 251 -40.96 10.78 -25.75
C ILE A 251 -39.67 10.37 -25.03
N HIS A 252 -39.82 9.83 -23.81
CA HIS A 252 -38.75 9.11 -23.16
C HIS A 252 -38.49 7.86 -24.02
N SER A 253 -37.40 7.85 -24.78
CA SER A 253 -36.83 6.61 -25.29
C SER A 253 -36.46 5.77 -24.07
N GLU A 254 -37.15 4.65 -23.86
CA GLU A 254 -36.83 3.72 -22.79
C GLU A 254 -35.37 3.24 -22.96
N PRO A 255 -34.57 3.21 -21.89
CA PRO A 255 -33.19 2.78 -21.98
C PRO A 255 -33.12 1.32 -22.40
N ILE A 256 -32.16 0.99 -23.28
CA ILE A 256 -31.94 -0.39 -23.73
C ILE A 256 -31.37 -1.18 -22.54
N ILE A 257 -32.07 -2.24 -22.13
CA ILE A 257 -31.65 -3.15 -21.06
C ILE A 257 -30.95 -4.37 -21.69
N SER A 258 -29.70 -4.61 -21.31
CA SER A 258 -29.02 -5.88 -21.55
C SER A 258 -28.88 -6.64 -20.23
N SER A 259 -29.51 -7.83 -20.14
CA SER A 259 -29.37 -8.73 -19.00
C SER A 259 -28.19 -9.69 -19.19
N PHE A 260 -27.54 -10.07 -18.09
CA PHE A 260 -26.51 -11.10 -18.12
C PHE A 260 -27.06 -12.50 -18.42
N SER A 261 -28.30 -12.80 -18.00
CA SER A 261 -28.93 -14.10 -18.20
C SER A 261 -29.40 -14.34 -19.63
N ASP A 262 -29.72 -13.26 -20.36
CA ASP A 262 -30.20 -13.35 -21.74
C ASP A 262 -29.06 -13.69 -22.74
N ARG A 263 -27.80 -13.73 -22.29
CA ARG A 263 -26.62 -13.99 -23.14
C ARG A 263 -26.33 -15.48 -23.37
N ASP A 264 -26.82 -16.36 -22.51
CA ASP A 264 -26.59 -17.80 -22.67
C ASP A 264 -27.49 -18.42 -23.76
N GLU A 265 -28.58 -17.74 -24.19
CA GLU A 265 -29.50 -18.23 -25.22
C GLU A 265 -29.16 -17.81 -26.67
N GLN A 266 -28.27 -16.84 -26.91
CA GLN A 266 -28.03 -16.28 -28.27
C GLN A 266 -26.78 -16.79 -28.99
N ALA A 267 -26.13 -17.84 -28.50
CA ALA A 267 -24.89 -18.37 -29.09
C ALA A 267 -25.09 -19.52 -30.09
N GLU A 268 -26.17 -19.53 -30.87
CA GLU A 268 -26.36 -20.48 -31.98
C GLU A 268 -26.68 -19.78 -33.31
N GLN A 269 -25.70 -19.12 -33.93
CA GLN A 269 -25.60 -19.02 -35.40
C GLN A 269 -24.12 -19.01 -35.84
N PRO A 270 -23.69 -19.93 -36.71
CA PRO A 270 -22.31 -19.99 -37.16
C PRO A 270 -22.03 -18.99 -38.29
N MET A 271 -21.17 -18.01 -38.06
CA MET A 271 -20.53 -17.24 -39.13
C MET A 271 -19.38 -18.06 -39.73
N ILE A 272 -19.57 -18.49 -40.97
CA ILE A 272 -18.55 -19.10 -41.83
C ILE A 272 -17.49 -18.03 -42.12
N LEU A 273 -16.26 -18.25 -41.65
CA LEU A 273 -15.09 -17.44 -42.02
C LEU A 273 -14.15 -18.28 -42.89
N GLU A 274 -14.00 -17.78 -44.11
CA GLU A 274 -13.29 -18.32 -45.25
C GLU A 274 -11.77 -18.32 -45.01
N LYS A 275 -11.14 -19.48 -45.17
CA LYS A 275 -9.69 -19.68 -45.07
C LYS A 275 -8.99 -19.14 -46.31
N ALA A 276 -8.12 -18.15 -46.16
CA ALA A 276 -7.14 -17.78 -47.17
C ALA A 276 -5.82 -18.54 -46.94
N GLN A 277 -5.47 -19.42 -47.87
CA GLN A 277 -4.17 -20.11 -47.99
C GLN A 277 -3.24 -19.32 -48.92
N VAL A 278 -1.96 -19.17 -48.55
CA VAL A 278 -0.80 -19.10 -49.48
C VAL A 278 0.47 -19.58 -48.73
N PRO A 279 1.55 -20.01 -49.41
CA PRO A 279 2.07 -21.37 -49.30
C PRO A 279 3.47 -21.47 -48.67
N ALA A 280 3.83 -22.69 -48.30
CA ALA A 280 5.15 -23.10 -47.85
C ALA A 280 6.16 -23.21 -49.02
N GLN A 281 7.37 -22.70 -48.80
CA GLN A 281 8.68 -23.03 -49.41
C GLN A 281 9.71 -22.19 -48.61
N GLY A 282 10.87 -22.64 -48.16
CA GLY A 282 11.62 -23.87 -48.30
C GLY A 282 12.82 -23.76 -47.35
N ALA A 283 13.28 -24.90 -46.85
CA ALA A 283 14.45 -25.02 -45.98
C ALA A 283 15.75 -24.64 -46.69
N LYS A 284 16.71 -24.10 -45.94
CA LYS A 284 18.14 -24.33 -46.15
C LYS A 284 18.86 -24.33 -44.81
N GLU A 285 19.57 -25.43 -44.60
CA GLU A 285 20.48 -25.75 -43.52
C GLU A 285 21.70 -24.83 -43.54
N GLU A 286 22.22 -24.51 -42.37
CA GLU A 286 23.65 -24.22 -42.20
C GLU A 286 24.15 -25.01 -40.98
N GLN A 287 24.96 -26.01 -41.30
CA GLN A 287 25.69 -26.86 -40.37
C GLN A 287 26.86 -26.07 -39.78
N THR A 288 27.02 -26.12 -38.46
CA THR A 288 28.34 -25.90 -37.84
C THR A 288 28.63 -27.04 -36.88
N ALA A 289 29.77 -27.66 -37.14
CA ALA A 289 30.23 -28.93 -36.60
C ALA A 289 30.56 -28.87 -35.10
N VAL A 290 30.26 -29.98 -34.45
CA VAL A 290 30.61 -30.36 -33.09
C VAL A 290 32.11 -30.66 -33.00
N GLN A 291 32.76 -30.21 -31.93
CA GLN A 291 33.99 -30.80 -31.42
C GLN A 291 33.72 -31.33 -30.01
N ASP A 292 33.85 -32.65 -29.87
CA ASP A 292 33.85 -33.41 -28.62
C ASP A 292 35.06 -33.06 -27.75
N SER A 293 34.82 -32.95 -26.44
CA SER A 293 35.66 -33.60 -25.42
C SER A 293 35.01 -33.54 -24.04
N ASP A 294 34.60 -34.73 -23.59
CA ASP A 294 34.78 -35.34 -22.27
C ASP A 294 34.05 -34.83 -21.01
N GLU A 295 33.26 -35.78 -20.49
CA GLU A 295 33.01 -36.13 -19.09
C GLU A 295 32.53 -35.02 -18.14
N MET A 296 31.20 -34.88 -18.05
CA MET A 296 30.56 -34.24 -16.91
C MET A 296 30.37 -35.25 -15.76
N PRO A 297 30.74 -34.89 -14.51
CA PRO A 297 30.53 -35.73 -13.35
C PRO A 297 29.04 -35.82 -13.02
N ALA A 298 28.61 -37.03 -12.65
CA ALA A 298 27.24 -37.33 -12.22
C ALA A 298 26.79 -36.38 -11.09
N ALA A 299 25.81 -35.52 -11.41
CA ALA A 299 25.04 -34.81 -10.40
C ALA A 299 24.13 -35.81 -9.65
N PRO A 300 23.90 -35.62 -8.34
CA PRO A 300 23.16 -36.57 -7.50
C PRO A 300 21.70 -36.79 -7.98
N PRO A 301 21.09 -37.94 -7.63
CA PRO A 301 19.83 -38.41 -8.23
C PRO A 301 18.62 -37.51 -7.91
N MET A 302 17.66 -37.50 -8.85
CA MET A 302 16.46 -36.68 -8.87
C MET A 302 15.44 -37.03 -7.75
N THR A 303 14.99 -36.04 -6.97
CA THR A 303 13.95 -36.23 -5.92
C THR A 303 12.61 -35.51 -6.19
N PHE A 304 12.49 -34.70 -7.24
CA PHE A 304 11.39 -33.73 -7.37
C PHE A 304 10.25 -34.08 -8.33
N THR A 305 10.27 -35.26 -8.92
CA THR A 305 9.51 -35.47 -10.15
C THR A 305 8.87 -36.86 -10.22
N GLU A 306 7.55 -36.88 -10.02
CA GLU A 306 6.74 -38.07 -10.26
C GLU A 306 6.67 -38.37 -11.76
N LEU A 307 6.76 -39.65 -12.11
CA LEU A 307 6.53 -40.10 -13.48
C LEU A 307 5.05 -39.88 -13.85
N GLU A 308 4.80 -39.52 -15.12
CA GLU A 308 3.46 -39.29 -15.64
C GLU A 308 2.56 -40.51 -15.41
N ASN A 309 1.50 -40.33 -14.62
CA ASN A 309 0.40 -41.27 -14.54
C ASN A 309 -0.56 -41.07 -15.73
N LYS A 310 -0.45 -41.96 -16.73
CA LYS A 310 -1.26 -41.89 -17.96
C LYS A 310 -2.72 -42.22 -17.72
N ASP A 311 -3.03 -43.00 -16.69
CA ASP A 311 -4.38 -43.42 -16.35
C ASP A 311 -5.14 -42.37 -15.54
N TYR A 312 -4.46 -41.33 -15.05
CA TYR A 312 -5.07 -40.25 -14.29
C TYR A 312 -6.08 -39.46 -15.14
N GLN A 313 -7.35 -39.52 -14.73
CA GLN A 313 -8.44 -38.78 -15.36
C GLN A 313 -8.78 -37.51 -14.56
N MET A 314 -8.98 -36.43 -15.28
CA MET A 314 -9.37 -35.14 -14.70
C MET A 314 -10.83 -35.18 -14.22
N PRO A 315 -11.17 -34.53 -13.10
CA PRO A 315 -12.57 -34.38 -12.67
C PRO A 315 -13.42 -33.68 -13.75
N SER A 316 -14.59 -34.24 -14.08
CA SER A 316 -15.54 -33.60 -15.01
C SER A 316 -16.19 -32.36 -14.39
N LEU A 317 -16.58 -31.38 -15.22
CA LEU A 317 -17.42 -30.24 -14.81
C LEU A 317 -18.79 -30.68 -14.26
N ASP A 318 -19.25 -31.88 -14.59
CA ASP A 318 -20.52 -32.46 -14.12
C ASP A 318 -20.54 -32.73 -12.60
N ILE A 319 -19.38 -32.78 -11.95
CA ILE A 319 -19.27 -32.94 -10.50
C ILE A 319 -19.77 -31.66 -9.78
N LEU A 320 -19.71 -30.51 -10.46
CA LEU A 320 -20.19 -29.24 -9.93
C LEU A 320 -21.69 -29.07 -10.16
N ALA A 321 -22.35 -28.33 -9.27
CA ALA A 321 -23.77 -28.07 -9.31
C ALA A 321 -24.15 -27.14 -10.48
N ASP A 322 -25.32 -27.40 -11.07
CA ASP A 322 -25.86 -26.56 -12.13
C ASP A 322 -26.29 -25.17 -11.62
N PRO A 323 -26.14 -24.11 -12.44
CA PRO A 323 -26.49 -22.76 -12.07
C PRO A 323 -28.00 -22.62 -11.81
N LYS A 324 -28.37 -22.19 -10.60
CA LYS A 324 -29.76 -21.88 -10.24
C LYS A 324 -30.19 -20.58 -10.90
N HIS A 325 -31.01 -20.66 -11.95
CA HIS A 325 -31.56 -19.49 -12.62
C HIS A 325 -32.61 -18.83 -11.71
N SER A 326 -32.24 -17.75 -11.00
CA SER A 326 -33.18 -16.98 -10.18
C SER A 326 -34.06 -16.08 -11.06
N GLY A 327 -35.36 -15.99 -10.70
CA GLY A 327 -36.40 -15.33 -11.48
C GLY A 327 -36.24 -13.81 -11.63
N GLN A 328 -35.45 -13.36 -12.59
CA GLN A 328 -35.16 -11.95 -12.89
C GLN A 328 -36.30 -11.14 -13.53
N GLN A 329 -37.50 -11.69 -13.69
CA GLN A 329 -38.62 -10.90 -14.22
C GLN A 329 -38.99 -9.71 -13.32
N THR A 330 -38.75 -9.83 -12.01
CA THR A 330 -39.04 -8.78 -11.02
C THR A 330 -38.09 -7.57 -11.14
N ASP A 331 -36.85 -7.79 -11.59
CA ASP A 331 -35.82 -6.74 -11.67
C ASP A 331 -36.02 -5.77 -12.84
N LYS A 332 -36.57 -6.23 -13.98
CA LYS A 332 -36.77 -5.36 -15.16
C LYS A 332 -37.65 -4.14 -14.86
N LYS A 333 -38.68 -4.27 -14.02
CA LYS A 333 -39.52 -3.12 -13.59
C LYS A 333 -38.77 -2.16 -12.66
N ASN A 334 -38.05 -2.70 -11.68
CA ASN A 334 -37.26 -1.91 -10.73
C ASN A 334 -36.16 -1.10 -11.43
N ILE A 335 -35.57 -1.63 -12.50
CA ILE A 335 -34.54 -0.96 -13.29
C ILE A 335 -35.07 0.34 -13.91
N TYR A 336 -36.24 0.32 -14.55
CA TYR A 336 -36.82 1.52 -15.15
C TYR A 336 -37.20 2.57 -14.12
N GLU A 337 -37.71 2.15 -12.95
CA GLU A 337 -38.00 3.07 -11.86
C GLU A 337 -36.75 3.72 -11.31
N ASN A 338 -35.67 2.96 -11.14
CA ASN A 338 -34.39 3.47 -10.66
C ASN A 338 -33.73 4.41 -11.66
N ALA A 339 -33.81 4.13 -12.96
CA ALA A 339 -33.38 5.05 -14.00
C ALA A 339 -34.13 6.40 -13.93
N ARG A 340 -35.46 6.36 -13.77
CA ARG A 340 -36.29 7.59 -13.60
C ARG A 340 -35.97 8.34 -12.31
N LYS A 341 -35.70 7.62 -11.20
CA LYS A 341 -35.28 8.23 -9.93
C LYS A 341 -33.93 8.95 -10.10
N LEU A 342 -32.94 8.31 -10.74
CA LEU A 342 -31.65 8.93 -11.05
C LEU A 342 -31.81 10.24 -11.82
N GLU A 343 -32.58 10.24 -12.91
CA GLU A 343 -32.81 11.43 -13.73
C GLU A 343 -33.49 12.57 -12.95
N ARG A 344 -34.52 12.25 -12.15
CA ARG A 344 -35.21 13.23 -11.29
C ARG A 344 -34.27 13.82 -10.24
N THR A 345 -33.43 12.99 -9.61
CA THR A 345 -32.45 13.45 -8.63
C THR A 345 -31.40 14.34 -9.28
N PHE A 346 -30.90 14.00 -10.47
CA PHE A 346 -29.99 14.90 -11.19
C PHE A 346 -30.64 16.26 -11.45
N GLN A 347 -31.90 16.26 -11.90
CA GLN A 347 -32.65 17.48 -12.17
C GLN A 347 -32.83 18.34 -10.91
N SER A 348 -33.14 17.75 -9.75
CA SER A 348 -33.31 18.48 -8.49
C SER A 348 -32.02 19.18 -8.03
N PHE A 349 -30.85 18.62 -8.33
CA PHE A 349 -29.54 19.23 -8.04
C PHE A 349 -29.01 20.14 -9.18
N GLY A 350 -29.86 20.43 -10.17
CA GLY A 350 -29.50 21.27 -11.32
C GLY A 350 -28.38 20.64 -12.16
N VAL A 351 -28.36 19.33 -12.27
CA VAL A 351 -27.49 18.55 -13.15
C VAL A 351 -28.34 18.01 -14.29
N LYS A 352 -28.03 18.40 -15.52
CA LYS A 352 -28.71 17.84 -16.70
C LYS A 352 -27.94 16.61 -17.17
N ALA A 353 -28.52 15.43 -16.99
CA ALA A 353 -27.94 14.17 -17.40
C ALA A 353 -29.06 13.17 -17.74
N LYS A 354 -28.82 12.28 -18.69
CA LYS A 354 -29.80 11.26 -19.13
C LYS A 354 -29.22 9.84 -19.00
N VAL A 355 -30.07 8.90 -18.62
CA VAL A 355 -29.74 7.47 -18.62
C VAL A 355 -30.06 6.90 -20.00
N THR A 356 -29.09 6.26 -20.65
CA THR A 356 -29.26 5.76 -22.04
C THR A 356 -29.26 4.24 -22.14
N GLN A 357 -28.35 3.59 -21.42
CA GLN A 357 -28.21 2.14 -21.38
C GLN A 357 -28.19 1.67 -19.94
N VAL A 358 -28.76 0.49 -19.72
CA VAL A 358 -28.68 -0.20 -18.44
C VAL A 358 -28.18 -1.62 -18.64
N HIS A 359 -27.09 -1.95 -17.94
CA HIS A 359 -26.52 -3.29 -17.91
C HIS A 359 -26.86 -3.92 -16.57
N LEU A 360 -27.70 -4.96 -16.58
CA LEU A 360 -28.01 -5.73 -15.38
C LEU A 360 -26.90 -6.78 -15.21
N GLY A 361 -26.07 -6.59 -14.19
CA GLY A 361 -25.07 -7.57 -13.75
C GLY A 361 -25.58 -8.44 -12.59
N PRO A 362 -24.79 -9.43 -12.14
CA PRO A 362 -25.20 -10.35 -11.08
C PRO A 362 -25.48 -9.67 -9.73
N ALA A 363 -24.60 -8.77 -9.29
CA ALA A 363 -24.71 -8.09 -7.98
C ALA A 363 -25.14 -6.63 -8.09
N VAL A 364 -24.82 -5.97 -9.20
CA VAL A 364 -25.08 -4.55 -9.41
C VAL A 364 -25.62 -4.31 -10.81
N THR A 365 -26.46 -3.29 -10.93
CA THR A 365 -26.92 -2.76 -12.20
C THR A 365 -26.11 -1.50 -12.53
N LYS A 366 -25.53 -1.45 -13.73
CA LYS A 366 -24.77 -0.30 -14.22
C LYS A 366 -25.63 0.55 -15.15
N TYR A 367 -25.90 1.78 -14.72
CA TYR A 367 -26.61 2.80 -15.48
C TYR A 367 -25.59 3.68 -16.22
N GLU A 368 -25.64 3.71 -17.55
CA GLU A 368 -24.79 4.60 -18.36
C GLU A 368 -25.45 5.97 -18.51
N VAL A 369 -24.87 6.95 -17.82
CA VAL A 369 -25.36 8.32 -17.73
C VAL A 369 -24.54 9.23 -18.62
N TYR A 370 -25.21 9.95 -19.51
CA TYR A 370 -24.60 10.96 -20.37
C TYR A 370 -24.89 12.35 -19.82
N PRO A 371 -23.86 13.09 -19.37
CA PRO A 371 -24.04 14.48 -18.95
C PRO A 371 -24.20 15.41 -20.16
N ASP A 372 -25.06 16.43 -20.03
CA ASP A 372 -25.20 17.48 -21.06
C ASP A 372 -23.90 18.30 -21.19
N VAL A 373 -23.72 18.93 -22.36
CA VAL A 373 -22.58 19.80 -22.65
C VAL A 373 -22.47 20.91 -21.59
N GLY A 374 -21.29 21.01 -20.96
CA GLY A 374 -20.99 22.01 -19.92
C GLY A 374 -21.22 21.53 -18.48
N VAL A 375 -21.81 20.35 -18.27
CA VAL A 375 -21.90 19.74 -16.94
C VAL A 375 -20.55 19.17 -16.53
N LYS A 376 -20.03 19.62 -15.38
CA LYS A 376 -18.77 19.12 -14.83
C LYS A 376 -18.97 17.72 -14.23
N VAL A 377 -18.12 16.77 -14.61
CA VAL A 377 -18.10 15.40 -14.07
C VAL A 377 -18.02 15.39 -12.54
N SER A 378 -17.21 16.27 -11.94
CA SER A 378 -17.09 16.38 -10.48
C SER A 378 -18.42 16.69 -9.77
N LYS A 379 -19.35 17.38 -10.45
CA LYS A 379 -20.66 17.69 -9.89
C LYS A 379 -21.51 16.42 -9.74
N ILE A 380 -21.36 15.45 -10.64
CA ILE A 380 -22.04 14.15 -10.57
C ILE A 380 -21.38 13.25 -9.53
N VAL A 381 -20.04 13.19 -9.52
CA VAL A 381 -19.29 12.39 -8.55
C VAL A 381 -19.58 12.81 -7.11
N ASN A 382 -19.72 14.11 -6.85
CA ASN A 382 -20.03 14.65 -5.52
C ASN A 382 -21.47 14.39 -5.06
N LEU A 383 -22.37 13.93 -5.95
CA LEU A 383 -23.75 13.57 -5.62
C LEU A 383 -23.89 12.09 -5.21
N SER A 384 -22.78 11.36 -5.01
CA SER A 384 -22.83 9.92 -4.69
C SER A 384 -23.77 9.60 -3.54
N ASP A 385 -23.66 10.36 -2.45
CA ASP A 385 -24.38 10.08 -1.20
C ASP A 385 -25.87 10.44 -1.34
N ASP A 386 -26.17 11.55 -2.04
CA ASP A 386 -27.53 11.98 -2.34
C ASP A 386 -28.25 11.01 -3.30
N LEU A 387 -27.53 10.49 -4.29
CA LEU A 387 -28.05 9.50 -5.22
C LEU A 387 -28.29 8.16 -4.52
N ALA A 388 -27.38 7.74 -3.62
CA ALA A 388 -27.57 6.54 -2.80
C ALA A 388 -28.83 6.67 -1.92
N LEU A 389 -29.03 7.83 -1.28
CA LEU A 389 -30.21 8.13 -0.48
C LEU A 389 -31.49 8.09 -1.32
N ALA A 390 -31.49 8.72 -2.50
CA ALA A 390 -32.67 8.77 -3.38
C ALA A 390 -33.06 7.39 -3.93
N LEU A 391 -32.09 6.51 -4.14
CA LEU A 391 -32.30 5.14 -4.60
C LEU A 391 -32.56 4.15 -3.46
N ALA A 392 -32.52 4.59 -2.21
CA ALA A 392 -32.54 3.73 -1.03
C ALA A 392 -31.45 2.62 -1.07
N ALA A 393 -30.31 2.94 -1.68
CA ALA A 393 -29.16 2.05 -1.77
C ALA A 393 -28.21 2.28 -0.59
N LYS A 394 -27.56 1.22 -0.11
CA LYS A 394 -26.57 1.29 0.97
C LYS A 394 -25.38 2.19 0.58
N ASP A 395 -24.86 2.01 -0.63
CA ASP A 395 -23.83 2.84 -1.26
C ASP A 395 -23.94 2.66 -2.78
N ILE A 396 -23.35 3.59 -3.54
CA ILE A 396 -23.22 3.51 -5.00
C ILE A 396 -21.79 3.79 -5.44
N ARG A 397 -21.40 3.15 -6.55
CA ARG A 397 -20.09 3.38 -7.17
C ARG A 397 -20.27 4.15 -8.47
N ILE A 398 -19.53 5.25 -8.62
CA ILE A 398 -19.53 6.08 -9.82
C ILE A 398 -18.21 5.89 -10.56
N GLU A 399 -18.27 5.28 -11.75
CA GLU A 399 -17.16 5.13 -12.67
C GLU A 399 -17.17 6.30 -13.68
N ALA A 400 -16.26 7.25 -13.51
CA ALA A 400 -16.18 8.43 -14.37
C ALA A 400 -14.75 8.70 -14.89
N PRO A 401 -14.54 8.83 -16.21
CA PRO A 401 -15.38 8.34 -17.31
C PRO A 401 -15.30 6.81 -17.47
N ILE A 402 -16.29 6.20 -18.13
CA ILE A 402 -16.20 4.81 -18.59
C ILE A 402 -15.11 4.72 -19.67
N PRO A 403 -14.13 3.80 -19.57
CA PRO A 403 -13.09 3.62 -20.59
C PRO A 403 -13.69 3.45 -22.00
N GLY A 404 -13.23 4.27 -22.95
CA GLY A 404 -13.69 4.23 -24.34
C GLY A 404 -15.07 4.85 -24.62
N LYS A 405 -15.78 5.37 -23.61
CA LYS A 405 -17.10 6.03 -23.77
C LYS A 405 -17.13 7.41 -23.12
N SER A 406 -17.88 8.35 -23.69
CA SER A 406 -18.15 9.67 -23.10
C SER A 406 -19.31 9.64 -22.09
N ALA A 407 -19.34 8.61 -21.26
CA ALA A 407 -20.41 8.33 -20.31
C ALA A 407 -19.86 8.13 -18.90
N ILE A 408 -20.74 8.29 -17.91
CA ILE A 408 -20.50 8.01 -16.50
C ILE A 408 -21.28 6.76 -16.15
N GLY A 409 -20.60 5.76 -15.58
CA GLY A 409 -21.25 4.55 -15.09
C GLY A 409 -21.66 4.72 -13.64
N ILE A 410 -22.94 4.54 -13.32
CA ILE A 410 -23.43 4.50 -11.96
C ILE A 410 -23.84 3.07 -11.65
N GLU A 411 -23.10 2.42 -10.76
CA GLU A 411 -23.38 1.07 -10.29
C GLU A 411 -24.27 1.17 -9.05
N VAL A 412 -25.48 0.61 -9.16
CA VAL A 412 -26.45 0.54 -8.08
C VAL A 412 -26.61 -0.93 -7.69
N PRO A 413 -26.59 -1.28 -6.39
CA PRO A 413 -26.86 -2.63 -5.93
C PRO A 413 -28.21 -3.16 -6.40
N ASN A 414 -28.26 -4.42 -6.81
CA ASN A 414 -29.52 -5.10 -7.09
C ASN A 414 -30.28 -5.37 -5.76
N ALA A 415 -31.60 -5.54 -5.84
CA ALA A 415 -32.40 -5.93 -4.68
C ALA A 415 -32.03 -7.34 -4.19
N GLU A 416 -31.79 -8.25 -5.13
CA GLU A 416 -31.26 -9.59 -4.89
C GLU A 416 -29.95 -9.78 -5.66
N VAL A 417 -28.91 -10.27 -4.99
CA VAL A 417 -27.64 -10.60 -5.64
C VAL A 417 -27.76 -11.99 -6.24
N ALA A 418 -27.61 -12.09 -7.56
CA ALA A 418 -27.57 -13.37 -8.24
C ALA A 418 -26.28 -14.11 -7.88
N MET A 419 -26.42 -15.39 -7.53
CA MET A 419 -25.29 -16.27 -7.27
C MET A 419 -24.68 -16.68 -8.60
N VAL A 420 -23.36 -16.56 -8.71
CA VAL A 420 -22.55 -17.01 -9.86
C VAL A 420 -21.94 -18.35 -9.44
N SER A 421 -22.25 -19.44 -10.11
CA SER A 421 -21.63 -20.76 -9.81
C SER A 421 -20.19 -20.84 -10.35
N LEU A 422 -19.35 -21.72 -9.81
CA LEU A 422 -18.04 -21.99 -10.45
C LEU A 422 -18.20 -22.69 -11.80
N LYS A 423 -19.18 -23.60 -11.91
CA LYS A 423 -19.48 -24.35 -13.14
C LYS A 423 -19.74 -23.43 -14.33
N GLU A 424 -20.65 -22.45 -14.19
CA GLU A 424 -20.98 -21.53 -15.30
C GLU A 424 -19.79 -20.68 -15.76
N VAL A 425 -18.80 -20.44 -14.88
CA VAL A 425 -17.59 -19.67 -15.20
C VAL A 425 -16.61 -20.54 -15.97
N LEU A 426 -16.45 -21.80 -15.56
CA LEU A 426 -15.57 -22.77 -16.20
C LEU A 426 -16.14 -23.32 -17.52
N GLU A 427 -17.46 -23.32 -17.72
CA GLU A 427 -18.10 -23.66 -18.99
C GLU A 427 -17.93 -22.57 -20.07
N SER A 428 -17.45 -21.38 -19.70
CA SER A 428 -17.25 -20.30 -20.66
C SER A 428 -16.26 -20.68 -21.76
N LYS A 429 -16.51 -20.22 -23.00
CA LYS A 429 -15.61 -20.45 -24.15
C LYS A 429 -14.19 -19.95 -23.91
N LEU A 430 -14.00 -19.00 -23.00
CA LEU A 430 -12.68 -18.48 -22.62
C LEU A 430 -11.82 -19.54 -21.90
N ASN A 431 -12.45 -20.56 -21.33
CA ASN A 431 -11.80 -21.64 -20.58
C ASN A 431 -11.23 -22.74 -21.49
N ASP A 432 -11.57 -22.75 -22.78
CA ASP A 432 -11.15 -23.72 -23.80
C ASP A 432 -9.68 -23.54 -24.21
N ARG A 433 -8.79 -23.70 -23.22
CA ARG A 433 -7.34 -23.52 -23.31
C ARG A 433 -6.67 -24.59 -22.44
N PRO A 434 -6.55 -25.83 -22.92
CA PRO A 434 -6.06 -26.97 -22.14
C PRO A 434 -4.58 -26.85 -21.74
N ASP A 435 -3.78 -26.12 -22.54
CA ASP A 435 -2.37 -25.89 -22.25
C ASP A 435 -2.14 -24.89 -21.10
N ALA A 436 -3.14 -24.09 -20.75
CA ALA A 436 -3.05 -23.09 -19.69
C ALA A 436 -3.31 -23.75 -18.32
N LYS A 437 -2.34 -24.53 -17.81
CA LYS A 437 -2.46 -25.32 -16.58
C LYS A 437 -2.81 -24.53 -15.33
N LEU A 438 -2.42 -23.25 -15.29
CA LEU A 438 -2.69 -22.32 -14.18
C LEU A 438 -3.76 -21.28 -14.50
N LEU A 439 -4.67 -21.58 -15.44
CA LEU A 439 -5.87 -20.77 -15.69
C LEU A 439 -6.90 -21.03 -14.60
N ILE A 440 -7.37 -19.97 -13.96
CA ILE A 440 -8.26 -20.02 -12.79
C ILE A 440 -9.53 -19.21 -13.07
N GLY A 441 -10.68 -19.74 -12.65
CA GLY A 441 -11.96 -19.05 -12.72
C GLY A 441 -12.16 -18.14 -11.52
N LEU A 442 -12.40 -16.85 -11.76
CA LEU A 442 -12.63 -15.88 -10.67
C LEU A 442 -14.11 -15.61 -10.44
N GLY A 443 -14.92 -15.52 -11.50
CA GLY A 443 -16.31 -15.12 -11.40
C GLY A 443 -16.84 -14.47 -12.67
N ARG A 444 -17.85 -13.61 -12.55
CA ARG A 444 -18.39 -12.80 -13.66
C ARG A 444 -18.25 -11.31 -13.39
N ASN A 445 -17.96 -10.52 -14.43
CA ASN A 445 -17.90 -9.06 -14.31
C ASN A 445 -19.31 -8.43 -14.25
N ILE A 446 -19.37 -7.10 -14.14
CA ILE A 446 -20.65 -6.34 -14.11
C ILE A 446 -21.48 -6.56 -15.39
N SER A 447 -20.84 -6.88 -16.52
CA SER A 447 -21.52 -7.15 -17.80
C SER A 447 -21.96 -8.61 -17.93
N GLY A 448 -21.71 -9.45 -16.91
CA GLY A 448 -22.03 -10.87 -16.92
C GLY A 448 -21.01 -11.77 -17.61
N GLU A 449 -19.88 -11.23 -18.05
CA GLU A 449 -18.85 -12.02 -18.76
C GLU A 449 -17.97 -12.76 -17.76
N ALA A 450 -17.64 -14.01 -18.07
CA ALA A 450 -16.72 -14.80 -17.27
C ALA A 450 -15.34 -14.14 -17.21
N VAL A 451 -14.80 -14.05 -16.00
CA VAL A 451 -13.47 -13.50 -15.70
C VAL A 451 -12.56 -14.66 -15.33
N LEU A 452 -11.63 -14.95 -16.22
CA LEU A 452 -10.58 -15.95 -16.04
C LEU A 452 -9.23 -15.26 -15.91
N ALA A 453 -8.32 -15.87 -15.16
CA ALA A 453 -7.00 -15.33 -14.85
C ALA A 453 -5.94 -16.43 -15.00
N GLU A 454 -4.77 -16.12 -15.55
CA GLU A 454 -3.64 -17.07 -15.64
C GLU A 454 -2.57 -16.72 -14.60
N LEU A 455 -2.32 -17.62 -13.64
CA LEU A 455 -1.39 -17.34 -12.53
C LEU A 455 0.07 -17.23 -13.01
N ASN A 456 0.51 -17.97 -14.02
CA ASN A 456 1.86 -17.83 -14.59
C ASN A 456 2.12 -16.47 -15.24
N LYS A 457 1.07 -15.82 -15.78
CA LYS A 457 1.14 -14.44 -16.29
C LYS A 457 1.08 -13.40 -15.17
N MET A 458 0.52 -13.77 -14.03
CA MET A 458 0.34 -12.95 -12.82
C MET A 458 1.02 -13.64 -11.65
N PRO A 459 2.37 -13.70 -11.64
CA PRO A 459 3.14 -14.74 -10.97
C PRO A 459 2.85 -14.90 -9.48
N HIS A 460 2.42 -13.81 -8.82
CA HIS A 460 1.98 -13.82 -7.44
C HIS A 460 0.67 -13.04 -7.32
N LEU A 461 -0.21 -13.50 -6.43
CA LEU A 461 -1.54 -12.98 -6.19
C LEU A 461 -1.74 -12.71 -4.70
N LEU A 462 -2.14 -11.48 -4.36
CA LEU A 462 -2.57 -11.11 -3.01
C LEU A 462 -4.09 -11.08 -2.94
N VAL A 463 -4.69 -11.82 -2.01
CA VAL A 463 -6.15 -11.88 -1.79
C VAL A 463 -6.46 -11.38 -0.39
N ALA A 464 -7.28 -10.34 -0.25
CA ALA A 464 -7.59 -9.79 1.06
C ALA A 464 -9.05 -9.34 1.20
N GLY A 465 -9.59 -9.42 2.41
CA GLY A 465 -10.97 -8.99 2.71
C GLY A 465 -11.40 -9.34 4.12
N ALA A 466 -12.48 -8.74 4.60
CA ALA A 466 -13.01 -9.05 5.93
C ALA A 466 -13.57 -10.49 6.01
N THR A 467 -13.73 -11.03 7.21
CA THR A 467 -14.38 -12.32 7.44
C THR A 467 -15.79 -12.34 6.82
N GLY A 468 -16.16 -13.44 6.15
CA GLY A 468 -17.47 -13.59 5.48
C GLY A 468 -17.63 -12.79 4.18
N SER A 469 -16.57 -12.15 3.68
CA SER A 469 -16.62 -11.36 2.44
C SER A 469 -16.58 -12.20 1.15
N GLY A 470 -16.11 -13.47 1.23
CA GLY A 470 -15.96 -14.39 0.09
C GLY A 470 -14.52 -14.85 -0.19
N LYS A 471 -13.55 -14.43 0.63
CA LYS A 471 -12.12 -14.77 0.50
C LYS A 471 -11.88 -16.29 0.38
N SER A 472 -12.35 -17.08 1.35
CA SER A 472 -12.09 -18.53 1.40
C SER A 472 -12.73 -19.28 0.23
N VAL A 473 -13.98 -18.92 -0.12
CA VAL A 473 -14.68 -19.48 -1.29
C VAL A 473 -13.92 -19.21 -2.58
N CYS A 474 -13.32 -18.03 -2.74
CA CYS A 474 -12.49 -17.69 -3.88
C CYS A 474 -11.19 -18.51 -3.93
N VAL A 475 -10.50 -18.69 -2.78
CA VAL A 475 -9.31 -19.54 -2.70
C VAL A 475 -9.65 -20.99 -3.07
N ASN A 476 -10.76 -21.53 -2.57
CA ASN A 476 -11.26 -22.86 -2.94
C ASN A 476 -11.61 -22.95 -4.43
N GLY A 477 -12.25 -21.91 -5.00
CA GLY A 477 -12.52 -21.83 -6.44
C GLY A 477 -11.25 -21.84 -7.28
N ILE A 478 -10.17 -21.19 -6.83
CA ILE A 478 -8.86 -21.21 -7.48
C ILE A 478 -8.24 -22.61 -7.44
N ILE A 479 -8.21 -23.26 -6.26
CA ILE A 479 -7.65 -24.61 -6.09
C ILE A 479 -8.42 -25.60 -6.96
N THR A 480 -9.75 -25.59 -6.87
CA THR A 480 -10.64 -26.45 -7.65
C THR A 480 -10.45 -26.23 -9.14
N SER A 481 -10.32 -24.98 -9.61
CA SER A 481 -10.03 -24.68 -11.02
C SER A 481 -8.75 -25.36 -11.51
N ILE A 482 -7.71 -25.45 -10.66
CA ILE A 482 -6.45 -26.12 -11.00
C ILE A 482 -6.63 -27.65 -10.98
N LEU A 483 -7.27 -28.21 -9.94
CA LEU A 483 -7.51 -29.66 -9.83
C LEU A 483 -8.34 -30.21 -10.99
N MET A 484 -9.23 -29.41 -11.56
CA MET A 484 -10.07 -29.80 -12.70
C MET A 484 -9.37 -29.66 -14.06
N ARG A 485 -8.15 -29.08 -14.15
CA ARG A 485 -7.42 -28.93 -15.43
C ARG A 485 -5.96 -29.39 -15.46
N ALA A 486 -5.30 -29.56 -14.32
CA ALA A 486 -3.90 -29.95 -14.23
C ALA A 486 -3.70 -31.29 -13.49
N LYS A 487 -2.82 -32.13 -14.03
CA LYS A 487 -2.42 -33.40 -13.39
C LYS A 487 -1.35 -33.17 -12.30
N PRO A 488 -1.16 -34.10 -11.35
CA PRO A 488 -0.19 -33.97 -10.26
C PRO A 488 1.27 -33.75 -10.69
N HIS A 489 1.68 -34.32 -11.83
CA HIS A 489 3.02 -34.14 -12.39
C HIS A 489 3.19 -32.82 -13.16
N GLU A 490 2.09 -32.09 -13.45
CA GLU A 490 2.12 -30.79 -14.13
C GLU A 490 2.08 -29.64 -13.11
N VAL A 491 1.33 -29.81 -12.01
CA VAL A 491 1.19 -28.81 -10.95
C VAL A 491 1.24 -29.48 -9.58
N LYS A 492 2.12 -28.97 -8.73
CA LYS A 492 2.23 -29.32 -7.32
C LYS A 492 1.87 -28.12 -6.44
N MET A 493 1.42 -28.39 -5.21
CA MET A 493 0.92 -27.39 -4.28
C MET A 493 1.59 -27.50 -2.91
N MET A 494 1.87 -26.35 -2.29
CA MET A 494 2.24 -26.23 -0.88
C MET A 494 1.17 -25.39 -0.19
N MET A 495 0.47 -25.97 0.78
CA MET A 495 -0.64 -25.31 1.46
C MET A 495 -0.29 -25.00 2.91
N ILE A 496 -0.56 -23.77 3.34
CA ILE A 496 -0.30 -23.27 4.68
C ILE A 496 -1.61 -22.72 5.27
N ASP A 497 -2.11 -23.39 6.30
CA ASP A 497 -3.35 -23.05 7.00
C ASP A 497 -3.14 -23.07 8.52
N PRO A 498 -2.73 -21.94 9.12
CA PRO A 498 -2.46 -21.86 10.55
C PRO A 498 -3.72 -22.03 11.42
N LYS A 499 -4.92 -21.97 10.84
CA LYS A 499 -6.19 -22.10 11.56
C LYS A 499 -6.78 -23.51 11.47
N MET A 500 -6.29 -24.37 10.58
CA MET A 500 -6.78 -25.73 10.34
C MET A 500 -8.25 -25.83 9.89
N VAL A 501 -8.81 -24.76 9.32
CA VAL A 501 -10.24 -24.70 8.97
C VAL A 501 -10.46 -24.82 7.47
N GLU A 502 -9.66 -24.11 6.67
CA GLU A 502 -10.02 -23.80 5.28
C GLU A 502 -9.36 -24.77 4.30
N LEU A 503 -8.06 -25.05 4.47
CA LEU A 503 -7.30 -25.87 3.50
C LEU A 503 -7.15 -27.33 3.94
N ASN A 504 -7.55 -27.68 5.16
CA ASN A 504 -7.37 -29.02 5.69
C ASN A 504 -8.14 -30.09 4.89
N VAL A 505 -9.24 -29.72 4.22
CA VAL A 505 -10.01 -30.60 3.33
C VAL A 505 -9.16 -31.17 2.19
N TYR A 506 -8.11 -30.48 1.75
CA TYR A 506 -7.26 -30.93 0.65
C TYR A 506 -6.17 -31.93 1.08
N ASN A 507 -6.06 -32.29 2.36
CA ASN A 507 -5.06 -33.25 2.79
C ASN A 507 -5.22 -34.60 2.07
N GLY A 508 -4.12 -35.11 1.52
CA GLY A 508 -4.10 -36.39 0.80
C GLY A 508 -4.24 -36.30 -0.72
N ILE A 509 -4.51 -35.12 -1.29
CA ILE A 509 -4.51 -34.96 -2.76
C ILE A 509 -3.09 -35.22 -3.33
N PRO A 510 -2.96 -35.88 -4.49
CA PRO A 510 -1.69 -36.15 -5.14
C PRO A 510 -0.92 -34.91 -5.57
N HIS A 511 -1.56 -33.75 -5.66
CA HIS A 511 -0.90 -32.48 -5.98
C HIS A 511 -0.09 -31.91 -4.81
N LEU A 512 -0.29 -32.35 -3.55
CA LEU A 512 0.43 -31.79 -2.40
C LEU A 512 1.90 -32.24 -2.36
N LEU A 513 2.81 -31.29 -2.08
CA LEU A 513 4.23 -31.54 -1.83
C LEU A 513 4.49 -32.06 -0.42
N ALA A 514 3.72 -31.55 0.53
CA ALA A 514 3.76 -31.92 1.94
C ALA A 514 2.32 -31.84 2.50
N PRO A 515 2.03 -32.48 3.65
CA PRO A 515 0.78 -32.26 4.36
C PRO A 515 0.54 -30.77 4.62
N VAL A 516 -0.72 -30.36 4.70
CA VAL A 516 -1.09 -28.95 4.96
C VAL A 516 -0.37 -28.48 6.22
N VAL A 517 0.41 -27.40 6.08
CA VAL A 517 1.25 -26.88 7.17
C VAL A 517 0.41 -26.01 8.08
N THR A 518 0.24 -26.45 9.33
CA THR A 518 -0.63 -25.80 10.30
C THR A 518 0.11 -24.98 11.36
N ASP A 519 1.41 -25.23 11.56
CA ASP A 519 2.21 -24.50 12.53
C ASP A 519 2.88 -23.28 11.88
N PRO A 520 2.73 -22.06 12.42
CA PRO A 520 3.33 -20.85 11.85
C PRO A 520 4.85 -20.84 11.76
N LYS A 521 5.56 -21.51 12.68
CA LYS A 521 7.04 -21.65 12.62
C LYS A 521 7.42 -22.66 11.54
N LYS A 522 6.72 -23.79 11.43
CA LYS A 522 6.93 -24.77 10.34
C LYS A 522 6.61 -24.15 8.98
N ALA A 523 5.65 -23.23 8.90
CA ALA A 523 5.31 -22.50 7.69
C ALA A 523 6.45 -21.62 7.16
N SER A 524 7.19 -20.93 8.03
CA SER A 524 8.35 -20.13 7.58
C SER A 524 9.45 -21.02 7.00
N GLN A 525 9.67 -22.20 7.59
CA GLN A 525 10.59 -23.20 7.06
C GLN A 525 10.10 -23.78 5.72
N ALA A 526 8.80 -24.05 5.57
CA ALA A 526 8.22 -24.50 4.31
C ALA A 526 8.49 -23.49 3.17
N LEU A 527 8.32 -22.18 3.44
CA LEU A 527 8.64 -21.13 2.48
C LEU A 527 10.14 -21.11 2.13
N LYS A 528 11.04 -21.28 3.11
CA LYS A 528 12.48 -21.42 2.87
C LYS A 528 12.82 -22.63 2.00
N LYS A 529 12.13 -23.77 2.19
CA LYS A 529 12.30 -24.96 1.33
C LYS A 529 11.87 -24.68 -0.11
N VAL A 530 10.79 -23.92 -0.32
CA VAL A 530 10.38 -23.48 -1.67
C VAL A 530 11.43 -22.54 -2.29
N VAL A 531 12.04 -21.65 -1.50
CA VAL A 531 13.17 -20.80 -1.97
C VAL A 531 14.33 -21.66 -2.44
N ASN A 532 14.70 -22.71 -1.71
CA ASN A 532 15.79 -23.61 -2.11
C ASN A 532 15.46 -24.36 -3.41
N GLU A 533 14.22 -24.82 -3.59
CA GLU A 533 13.78 -25.44 -4.85
C GLU A 533 13.81 -24.43 -6.02
N MET A 534 13.48 -23.16 -5.78
CA MET A 534 13.64 -22.10 -6.78
C MET A 534 15.11 -21.97 -7.22
N GLU A 535 16.05 -21.95 -6.28
CA GLU A 535 17.49 -21.87 -6.57
C GLU A 535 17.98 -23.08 -7.35
N ARG A 536 17.59 -24.29 -6.91
CA ARG A 536 17.89 -25.54 -7.62
C ARG A 536 17.40 -25.50 -9.07
N ARG A 537 16.20 -25.00 -9.33
CA ARG A 537 15.69 -24.85 -10.70
C ARG A 537 16.55 -23.89 -11.54
N TYR A 538 17.02 -22.80 -10.95
CA TYR A 538 17.93 -21.89 -11.65
C TYR A 538 19.29 -22.53 -11.97
N GLU A 539 19.82 -23.37 -11.10
CA GLU A 539 21.01 -24.17 -11.40
C GLU A 539 20.76 -25.11 -12.58
N LEU A 540 19.63 -25.82 -12.60
CA LEU A 540 19.23 -26.68 -13.72
C LEU A 540 19.10 -25.90 -15.04
N PHE A 541 18.51 -24.69 -15.00
CA PHE A 541 18.37 -23.84 -16.18
C PHE A 541 19.72 -23.37 -16.70
N SER A 542 20.63 -23.00 -15.79
CA SER A 542 22.00 -22.61 -16.12
C SER A 542 22.77 -23.75 -16.79
N HIS A 543 22.70 -24.96 -16.23
CA HIS A 543 23.37 -26.15 -16.78
C HIS A 543 22.85 -26.56 -18.16
N THR A 544 21.55 -26.40 -18.40
CA THR A 544 20.91 -26.75 -19.69
C THR A 544 20.88 -25.60 -20.70
N GLY A 545 21.34 -24.40 -20.33
CA GLY A 545 21.28 -23.21 -21.17
C GLY A 545 19.85 -22.69 -21.42
N THR A 546 18.89 -23.05 -20.57
CA THR A 546 17.48 -22.62 -20.68
C THR A 546 17.21 -21.39 -19.82
N ARG A 547 16.11 -20.67 -20.08
CA ARG A 547 15.80 -19.39 -19.39
C ARG A 547 14.70 -19.51 -18.33
N ASN A 548 13.85 -20.52 -18.44
CA ASN A 548 12.63 -20.69 -17.67
C ASN A 548 12.19 -22.15 -17.68
N ILE A 549 11.21 -22.46 -16.85
CA ILE A 549 10.63 -23.79 -16.73
C ILE A 549 10.07 -24.32 -18.06
N GLU A 550 9.44 -23.46 -18.88
CA GLU A 550 8.92 -23.90 -20.17
C GLU A 550 10.06 -24.34 -21.10
N GLY A 551 11.15 -23.55 -21.17
CA GLY A 551 12.33 -23.90 -21.96
C GLY A 551 13.03 -25.16 -21.45
N TYR A 552 13.09 -25.36 -20.14
CA TYR A 552 13.63 -26.58 -19.54
C TYR A 552 12.78 -27.81 -19.86
N ASN A 553 11.46 -27.73 -19.69
CA ASN A 553 10.56 -28.85 -19.99
C ASN A 553 10.57 -29.17 -21.49
N ASP A 554 10.67 -28.18 -22.38
CA ASP A 554 10.83 -28.40 -23.81
C ASP A 554 12.16 -29.08 -24.16
N TYR A 555 13.26 -28.74 -23.45
CA TYR A 555 14.54 -29.43 -23.57
C TYR A 555 14.42 -30.90 -23.15
N ILE A 556 13.79 -31.17 -22.00
CA ILE A 556 13.56 -32.53 -21.48
C ILE A 556 12.68 -33.34 -22.45
N LYS A 557 11.63 -32.75 -23.02
CA LYS A 557 10.78 -33.43 -24.02
C LYS A 557 11.57 -33.88 -25.25
N ARG A 558 12.54 -33.08 -25.71
CA ARG A 558 13.40 -33.42 -26.85
C ARG A 558 14.41 -34.51 -26.47
N SER A 559 15.09 -34.37 -25.34
CA SER A 559 16.02 -35.39 -24.84
C SER A 559 15.31 -36.74 -24.62
N ASN A 560 14.11 -36.74 -24.04
CA ASN A 560 13.28 -37.95 -23.87
C ASN A 560 12.81 -38.60 -25.18
N ALA A 561 12.83 -37.88 -26.30
CA ALA A 561 12.49 -38.42 -27.61
C ALA A 561 13.70 -39.11 -28.26
N GLU A 562 14.91 -38.76 -27.86
CA GLU A 562 16.18 -39.24 -28.42
C GLU A 562 16.85 -40.30 -27.53
N GLU A 563 16.70 -40.20 -26.20
CA GLU A 563 17.31 -41.07 -25.20
C GLU A 563 16.36 -42.18 -24.72
N GLU A 564 16.90 -43.37 -24.40
CA GLU A 564 16.11 -44.47 -23.82
C GLU A 564 15.66 -44.18 -22.37
N VAL A 565 16.39 -43.33 -21.65
CA VAL A 565 16.09 -42.97 -20.26
C VAL A 565 15.21 -41.73 -20.23
N LYS A 566 13.95 -41.91 -19.83
CA LYS A 566 13.01 -40.79 -19.71
C LYS A 566 13.24 -40.04 -18.41
N GLN A 567 13.62 -38.77 -18.54
CA GLN A 567 13.66 -37.82 -17.44
C GLN A 567 12.30 -37.14 -17.28
N PRO A 568 11.79 -36.99 -16.07
CA PRO A 568 10.51 -36.32 -15.85
C PRO A 568 10.62 -34.79 -15.97
N GLU A 569 9.54 -34.16 -16.42
CA GLU A 569 9.40 -32.70 -16.52
C GLU A 569 9.24 -32.05 -15.13
N LEU A 570 9.59 -30.76 -15.01
CA LEU A 570 9.36 -30.00 -13.79
C LEU A 570 7.90 -29.53 -13.70
N PRO A 571 7.19 -29.79 -12.58
CA PRO A 571 5.86 -29.24 -12.36
C PRO A 571 5.92 -27.76 -12.00
N TYR A 572 4.85 -27.02 -12.29
CA TYR A 572 4.64 -25.72 -11.63
C TYR A 572 4.36 -25.95 -10.15
N ILE A 573 4.82 -25.03 -9.29
CA ILE A 573 4.52 -25.08 -7.85
C ILE A 573 3.62 -23.90 -7.50
N VAL A 574 2.49 -24.16 -6.86
CA VAL A 574 1.59 -23.13 -6.32
C VAL A 574 1.64 -23.18 -4.79
N VAL A 575 2.18 -22.12 -4.19
CA VAL A 575 2.21 -21.95 -2.74
C VAL A 575 1.00 -21.13 -2.31
N ILE A 576 0.18 -21.67 -1.41
CA ILE A 576 -1.07 -21.07 -0.95
C ILE A 576 -0.96 -20.84 0.56
N VAL A 577 -1.09 -19.58 0.97
CA VAL A 577 -1.13 -19.17 2.37
C VAL A 577 -2.51 -18.60 2.66
N ASP A 578 -3.33 -19.27 3.48
CA ASP A 578 -4.68 -18.77 3.75
C ASP A 578 -4.69 -17.49 4.61
N GLU A 579 -3.87 -17.43 5.66
CA GLU A 579 -3.81 -16.29 6.56
C GLU A 579 -2.35 -15.87 6.81
N LEU A 580 -1.87 -14.93 6.00
CA LEU A 580 -0.53 -14.36 6.16
C LEU A 580 -0.34 -13.71 7.54
N ALA A 581 -1.39 -13.08 8.09
CA ALA A 581 -1.27 -12.33 9.34
C ALA A 581 -0.77 -13.20 10.51
N ASP A 582 -1.22 -14.45 10.57
CA ASP A 582 -0.82 -15.38 11.64
C ASP A 582 0.66 -15.77 11.52
N LEU A 583 1.19 -15.85 10.30
CA LEU A 583 2.63 -16.06 10.07
C LEU A 583 3.45 -14.82 10.45
N MET A 584 2.99 -13.63 10.07
CA MET A 584 3.67 -12.37 10.37
C MET A 584 3.72 -12.08 11.87
N MET A 585 2.74 -12.53 12.64
CA MET A 585 2.73 -12.38 14.10
C MET A 585 3.79 -13.23 14.82
N VAL A 586 4.21 -14.35 14.21
CA VAL A 586 5.15 -15.31 14.84
C VAL A 586 6.57 -15.15 14.29
N ALA A 587 6.72 -15.02 12.97
CA ALA A 587 8.01 -15.04 12.29
C ALA A 587 8.07 -14.03 11.11
N SER A 588 7.72 -12.77 11.35
CA SER A 588 7.64 -11.72 10.32
C SER A 588 8.87 -11.62 9.43
N SER A 589 10.07 -11.55 10.01
CA SER A 589 11.32 -11.38 9.24
C SER A 589 11.55 -12.52 8.26
N ASP A 590 11.50 -13.77 8.74
CA ASP A 590 11.77 -14.95 7.90
C ASP A 590 10.72 -15.13 6.78
N VAL A 591 9.45 -14.84 7.10
CA VAL A 591 8.33 -14.95 6.17
C VAL A 591 8.41 -13.86 5.10
N GLU A 592 8.65 -12.62 5.50
CA GLU A 592 8.79 -11.49 4.57
C GLU A 592 10.01 -11.65 3.65
N ASP A 593 11.15 -12.11 4.17
CA ASP A 593 12.35 -12.39 3.38
C ASP A 593 12.09 -13.49 2.33
N SER A 594 11.43 -14.58 2.74
CA SER A 594 11.09 -15.68 1.83
C SER A 594 10.10 -15.25 0.75
N ILE A 595 9.04 -14.53 1.13
CA ILE A 595 8.05 -13.98 0.19
C ILE A 595 8.72 -13.01 -0.78
N THR A 596 9.61 -12.14 -0.30
CA THR A 596 10.32 -11.16 -1.14
C THR A 596 11.20 -11.86 -2.16
N ARG A 597 11.98 -12.85 -1.73
CA ARG A 597 12.87 -13.60 -2.61
C ARG A 597 12.10 -14.39 -3.67
N LEU A 598 11.03 -15.08 -3.27
CA LEU A 598 10.16 -15.79 -4.20
C LEU A 598 9.50 -14.81 -5.17
N SER A 599 8.89 -13.73 -4.67
CA SER A 599 8.15 -12.81 -5.53
C SER A 599 9.01 -12.09 -6.58
N GLN A 600 10.32 -11.96 -6.35
CA GLN A 600 11.25 -11.37 -7.30
C GLN A 600 11.75 -12.35 -8.37
N MET A 601 12.00 -13.60 -8.00
CA MET A 601 12.75 -14.55 -8.84
C MET A 601 11.93 -15.79 -9.25
N ALA A 602 10.82 -16.11 -8.61
CA ALA A 602 10.14 -17.39 -8.77
C ALA A 602 9.38 -17.57 -10.09
N ARG A 603 9.04 -16.46 -10.78
CA ARG A 603 8.27 -16.48 -12.04
C ARG A 603 8.87 -17.42 -13.10
N ALA A 604 10.17 -17.28 -13.39
CA ALA A 604 10.82 -18.10 -14.42
C ALA A 604 11.05 -19.54 -13.96
N ALA A 605 11.16 -19.76 -12.64
CA ALA A 605 11.23 -21.08 -12.02
C ALA A 605 9.88 -21.83 -12.02
N GLY A 606 8.79 -21.20 -12.45
CA GLY A 606 7.45 -21.80 -12.45
C GLY A 606 6.86 -21.97 -11.05
N ILE A 607 7.25 -21.11 -10.11
CA ILE A 607 6.76 -21.12 -8.73
C ILE A 607 5.92 -19.86 -8.50
N HIS A 608 4.70 -20.04 -8.02
CA HIS A 608 3.68 -19.01 -7.91
C HIS A 608 3.12 -18.94 -6.49
N LEU A 609 2.86 -17.72 -6.01
CA LEU A 609 2.37 -17.51 -4.64
C LEU A 609 0.94 -16.96 -4.67
N ILE A 610 0.06 -17.55 -3.89
CA ILE A 610 -1.25 -17.03 -3.56
C ILE A 610 -1.25 -16.76 -2.05
N ILE A 611 -1.26 -15.48 -1.71
CA ILE A 611 -1.21 -15.04 -0.32
C ILE A 611 -2.56 -14.44 0.02
N ALA A 612 -3.23 -15.03 1.00
CA ALA A 612 -4.50 -14.56 1.49
C ALA A 612 -4.38 -13.98 2.91
N THR A 613 -5.22 -13.00 3.24
CA THR A 613 -5.34 -12.52 4.62
C THR A 613 -6.72 -11.91 4.89
N GLN A 614 -7.21 -12.09 6.11
CA GLN A 614 -8.41 -11.40 6.58
C GLN A 614 -8.11 -10.07 7.30
N ARG A 615 -6.83 -9.77 7.54
CA ARG A 615 -6.36 -8.58 8.27
C ARG A 615 -5.57 -7.67 7.33
N PRO A 616 -6.24 -6.84 6.51
CA PRO A 616 -5.58 -5.93 5.56
C PRO A 616 -4.96 -4.70 6.25
N SER A 617 -4.04 -4.92 7.20
CA SER A 617 -3.26 -3.87 7.87
C SER A 617 -1.88 -3.70 7.23
N VAL A 618 -1.26 -2.54 7.44
CA VAL A 618 0.08 -2.22 6.93
C VAL A 618 1.15 -3.14 7.53
N ASP A 619 0.93 -3.62 8.76
CA ASP A 619 1.85 -4.52 9.46
C ASP A 619 1.84 -5.94 8.88
N VAL A 620 0.74 -6.34 8.22
CA VAL A 620 0.60 -7.64 7.55
C VAL A 620 0.96 -7.53 6.07
N ILE A 621 0.41 -6.52 5.39
CA ILE A 621 0.64 -6.26 3.97
C ILE A 621 1.66 -5.11 3.87
N THR A 622 2.91 -5.42 4.13
CA THR A 622 4.01 -4.45 4.16
C THR A 622 4.26 -3.84 2.78
N GLY A 623 4.98 -2.72 2.74
CA GLY A 623 5.38 -2.09 1.48
C GLY A 623 6.21 -3.01 0.58
N VAL A 624 7.02 -3.90 1.16
CA VAL A 624 7.86 -4.86 0.42
C VAL A 624 6.98 -5.92 -0.24
N ILE A 625 6.01 -6.48 0.48
CA ILE A 625 5.06 -7.45 -0.09
C ILE A 625 4.29 -6.82 -1.26
N LYS A 626 3.78 -5.59 -1.08
CA LYS A 626 3.03 -4.90 -2.14
C LYS A 626 3.87 -4.59 -3.37
N ALA A 627 5.15 -4.23 -3.18
CA ALA A 627 6.05 -3.90 -4.27
C ALA A 627 6.32 -5.09 -5.19
N ASN A 628 6.32 -6.31 -4.66
CA ASN A 628 6.66 -7.52 -5.42
C ASN A 628 5.43 -8.36 -5.83
N ILE A 629 4.24 -8.09 -5.27
CA ILE A 629 2.99 -8.77 -5.62
C ILE A 629 2.01 -7.74 -6.25
N PRO A 630 2.09 -7.54 -7.59
CA PRO A 630 1.30 -6.51 -8.28
C PRO A 630 -0.15 -6.92 -8.57
N SER A 631 -0.44 -8.22 -8.64
CA SER A 631 -1.81 -8.72 -8.91
C SER A 631 -2.56 -8.90 -7.60
N ARG A 632 -3.76 -8.32 -7.50
CA ARG A 632 -4.49 -8.21 -6.24
C ARG A 632 -5.98 -8.45 -6.39
N ILE A 633 -6.57 -9.12 -5.42
CA ILE A 633 -8.02 -9.27 -5.25
C ILE A 633 -8.38 -8.69 -3.88
N ALA A 634 -9.26 -7.69 -3.88
CA ALA A 634 -9.83 -7.13 -2.66
C ALA A 634 -11.32 -7.47 -2.59
N PHE A 635 -11.71 -8.24 -1.58
CA PHE A 635 -13.10 -8.40 -1.19
C PHE A 635 -13.55 -7.24 -0.30
N SER A 636 -14.83 -7.23 0.09
CA SER A 636 -15.37 -6.23 1.01
C SER A 636 -14.53 -6.07 2.27
N VAL A 637 -14.19 -4.82 2.58
CA VAL A 637 -13.44 -4.42 3.78
C VAL A 637 -14.22 -3.38 4.59
N SER A 638 -13.83 -3.18 5.84
CA SER A 638 -14.54 -2.30 6.78
C SER A 638 -14.27 -0.81 6.52
N SER A 639 -13.13 -0.46 5.90
CA SER A 639 -12.71 0.92 5.77
C SER A 639 -11.95 1.20 4.47
N GLN A 640 -11.95 2.47 4.06
CA GLN A 640 -11.17 2.91 2.91
C GLN A 640 -9.66 2.80 3.15
N THR A 641 -9.20 2.87 4.41
CA THR A 641 -7.80 2.63 4.77
C THR A 641 -7.41 1.20 4.44
N ASP A 642 -8.25 0.22 4.78
CA ASP A 642 -8.02 -1.19 4.45
C ASP A 642 -8.02 -1.40 2.93
N SER A 643 -8.94 -0.75 2.21
CA SER A 643 -8.95 -0.79 0.74
C SER A 643 -7.64 -0.27 0.15
N ARG A 644 -7.10 0.84 0.68
CA ARG A 644 -5.81 1.39 0.25
C ARG A 644 -4.64 0.49 0.63
N THR A 645 -4.71 -0.21 1.75
CA THR A 645 -3.68 -1.20 2.09
C THR A 645 -3.59 -2.27 1.02
N ILE A 646 -4.72 -2.74 0.49
CA ILE A 646 -4.74 -3.81 -0.52
C ILE A 646 -4.48 -3.27 -1.94
N LEU A 647 -5.27 -2.30 -2.41
CA LEU A 647 -5.30 -1.87 -3.81
C LEU A 647 -4.51 -0.60 -4.12
N ASP A 648 -3.90 0.03 -3.11
CA ASP A 648 -3.35 1.40 -3.18
C ASP A 648 -4.41 2.48 -3.53
N MET A 649 -5.69 2.13 -3.50
CA MET A 649 -6.84 3.01 -3.75
C MET A 649 -8.07 2.61 -2.94
N GLY A 650 -9.02 3.54 -2.79
CA GLY A 650 -10.33 3.25 -2.21
C GLY A 650 -11.24 2.52 -3.21
N GLY A 651 -12.26 1.83 -2.70
CA GLY A 651 -13.29 1.17 -3.50
C GLY A 651 -13.75 -0.16 -2.91
N ALA A 652 -12.87 -0.90 -2.22
CA ALA A 652 -13.23 -2.20 -1.64
C ALA A 652 -14.17 -2.07 -0.43
N GLU A 653 -14.19 -0.91 0.25
CA GLU A 653 -15.14 -0.60 1.32
C GLU A 653 -16.59 -0.46 0.84
N LYS A 654 -16.77 -0.31 -0.48
CA LYS A 654 -18.09 -0.14 -1.13
C LYS A 654 -18.66 -1.44 -1.69
N LEU A 655 -17.94 -2.55 -1.53
CA LEU A 655 -18.38 -3.86 -2.00
C LEU A 655 -19.51 -4.38 -1.13
N LEU A 656 -20.31 -5.28 -1.68
CA LEU A 656 -21.52 -5.80 -1.06
C LEU A 656 -21.24 -7.02 -0.14
N GLY A 657 -20.02 -7.56 -0.20
CA GLY A 657 -19.66 -8.84 0.42
C GLY A 657 -20.18 -10.02 -0.39
N ARG A 658 -20.20 -11.23 0.21
CA ARG A 658 -20.72 -12.45 -0.42
C ARG A 658 -20.13 -12.74 -1.82
N GLY A 659 -18.82 -12.60 -1.97
CA GLY A 659 -18.12 -12.86 -3.22
C GLY A 659 -17.89 -11.63 -4.11
N ASP A 660 -18.51 -10.47 -3.82
CA ASP A 660 -18.24 -9.23 -4.56
C ASP A 660 -16.80 -8.74 -4.28
N MET A 661 -16.02 -8.57 -5.35
CA MET A 661 -14.59 -8.26 -5.28
C MET A 661 -14.12 -7.28 -6.35
N LEU A 662 -12.98 -6.64 -6.08
CA LEU A 662 -12.19 -5.86 -7.03
C LEU A 662 -10.93 -6.65 -7.39
N PHE A 663 -10.80 -6.99 -8.66
CA PHE A 663 -9.64 -7.66 -9.22
C PHE A 663 -8.74 -6.68 -9.98
N LEU A 664 -7.49 -6.57 -9.56
CA LEU A 664 -6.45 -5.75 -10.16
C LEU A 664 -5.36 -6.68 -10.74
N PRO A 665 -5.40 -7.02 -12.04
CA PRO A 665 -4.34 -7.80 -12.67
C PRO A 665 -3.07 -6.96 -12.86
N VAL A 666 -1.92 -7.63 -12.98
CA VAL A 666 -0.65 -6.95 -13.29
C VAL A 666 -0.74 -6.10 -14.55
N GLY A 667 -0.25 -4.86 -14.49
CA GLY A 667 -0.24 -3.93 -15.62
C GLY A 667 -1.56 -3.18 -15.86
N ALA A 668 -2.64 -3.49 -15.13
CA ALA A 668 -3.86 -2.69 -15.17
C ALA A 668 -3.78 -1.46 -14.26
N ASN A 669 -4.33 -0.34 -14.73
CA ASN A 669 -4.37 0.92 -13.96
C ASN A 669 -5.58 1.02 -13.02
N LYS A 670 -6.64 0.24 -13.27
CA LYS A 670 -7.88 0.26 -12.50
C LYS A 670 -8.36 -1.17 -12.25
N PRO A 671 -8.89 -1.47 -11.06
CA PRO A 671 -9.47 -2.77 -10.79
C PRO A 671 -10.79 -2.95 -11.53
N VAL A 672 -11.05 -4.19 -11.94
CA VAL A 672 -12.31 -4.65 -12.49
C VAL A 672 -13.15 -5.23 -11.37
N ARG A 673 -14.42 -4.86 -11.28
CA ARG A 673 -15.35 -5.45 -10.31
C ARG A 673 -15.85 -6.80 -10.83
N VAL A 674 -15.80 -7.81 -9.97
CA VAL A 674 -16.14 -9.19 -10.28
C VAL A 674 -17.01 -9.73 -9.15
N GLN A 675 -18.13 -10.35 -9.51
CA GLN A 675 -18.88 -11.21 -8.60
C GLN A 675 -18.22 -12.58 -8.61
N GLY A 676 -17.59 -12.94 -7.48
CA GLY A 676 -16.87 -14.19 -7.30
C GLY A 676 -17.74 -15.40 -7.55
N ALA A 677 -17.14 -16.42 -8.18
CA ALA A 677 -17.76 -17.73 -8.31
C ALA A 677 -17.98 -18.35 -6.93
N PHE A 678 -19.18 -18.85 -6.71
CA PHE A 678 -19.56 -19.60 -5.54
C PHE A 678 -19.29 -21.09 -5.78
N LEU A 679 -18.73 -21.71 -4.74
CA LEU A 679 -18.48 -23.13 -4.65
C LEU A 679 -18.85 -23.55 -3.23
N SER A 680 -19.67 -24.59 -3.11
CA SER A 680 -20.05 -25.15 -1.81
C SER A 680 -18.99 -26.11 -1.29
N ASP A 681 -18.97 -26.34 0.03
CA ASP A 681 -18.01 -27.25 0.66
C ASP A 681 -18.22 -28.70 0.18
N GLU A 682 -19.47 -29.11 -0.06
CA GLU A 682 -19.81 -30.43 -0.62
C GLU A 682 -19.20 -30.63 -2.02
N GLU A 683 -19.21 -29.60 -2.87
CA GLU A 683 -18.59 -29.66 -4.19
C GLU A 683 -17.05 -29.76 -4.10
N VAL A 684 -16.44 -29.07 -3.13
CA VAL A 684 -14.99 -29.20 -2.86
C VAL A 684 -14.65 -30.63 -2.47
N GLU A 685 -15.40 -31.20 -1.52
CA GLU A 685 -15.21 -32.58 -1.06
C GLU A 685 -15.34 -33.59 -2.20
N HIS A 686 -16.37 -33.47 -3.05
CA HIS A 686 -16.54 -34.37 -4.19
C HIS A 686 -15.36 -34.32 -5.19
N VAL A 687 -14.82 -33.13 -5.45
CA VAL A 687 -13.64 -32.99 -6.33
C VAL A 687 -12.41 -33.58 -5.67
N VAL A 688 -12.19 -33.31 -4.38
CA VAL A 688 -11.06 -33.85 -3.61
C VAL A 688 -11.11 -35.38 -3.56
N ASP A 689 -12.26 -35.96 -3.23
CA ASP A 689 -12.46 -37.41 -3.16
C ASP A 689 -12.20 -38.08 -4.51
N HIS A 690 -12.65 -37.48 -5.61
CA HIS A 690 -12.36 -37.96 -6.95
C HIS A 690 -10.85 -38.01 -7.20
N VAL A 691 -10.14 -36.93 -6.87
CA VAL A 691 -8.70 -36.78 -7.10
C VAL A 691 -7.88 -37.74 -6.22
N ILE A 692 -8.27 -37.94 -4.96
CA ILE A 692 -7.64 -38.89 -4.02
C ILE A 692 -7.85 -40.34 -4.45
N THR A 693 -9.06 -40.66 -4.94
CA THR A 693 -9.39 -42.03 -5.41
C THR A 693 -8.54 -42.43 -6.62
N GLN A 694 -8.18 -41.47 -7.48
CA GLN A 694 -7.34 -41.69 -8.67
C GLN A 694 -5.87 -41.95 -8.31
N GLN A 695 -5.30 -41.20 -7.36
CA GLN A 695 -3.89 -41.31 -6.99
C GLN A 695 -3.68 -40.85 -5.54
N LYS A 696 -2.89 -41.62 -4.77
CA LYS A 696 -2.50 -41.23 -3.41
C LYS A 696 -1.40 -40.18 -3.41
N ALA A 697 -1.41 -39.28 -2.42
CA ALA A 697 -0.32 -38.35 -2.18
C ALA A 697 1.02 -39.06 -1.93
N GLN A 698 2.05 -38.63 -2.67
CA GLN A 698 3.43 -38.93 -2.39
C GLN A 698 4.09 -37.65 -1.87
N TYR A 699 4.16 -37.52 -0.55
CA TYR A 699 4.80 -36.37 0.07
C TYR A 699 6.31 -36.45 -0.09
N GLN A 700 6.93 -35.31 -0.38
CA GLN A 700 8.37 -35.19 -0.49
C GLN A 700 8.94 -34.92 0.90
N GLU A 701 9.65 -35.90 1.47
CA GLU A 701 10.23 -35.78 2.83
C GLU A 701 11.11 -34.52 2.96
N GLU A 702 11.90 -34.20 1.94
CA GLU A 702 12.73 -32.99 1.89
C GLU A 702 11.92 -31.69 1.97
N MET A 703 10.64 -31.69 1.58
CA MET A 703 9.75 -30.53 1.63
C MET A 703 8.95 -30.45 2.94
N ILE A 704 8.86 -31.53 3.71
CA ILE A 704 8.18 -31.56 5.01
C ILE A 704 9.04 -30.77 6.01
N PRO A 705 8.53 -29.70 6.65
CA PRO A 705 9.27 -28.99 7.68
C PRO A 705 9.68 -29.94 8.80
N GLU A 706 10.98 -29.99 9.11
CA GLU A 706 11.49 -30.84 10.18
C GLU A 706 11.07 -30.25 11.52
N GLU A 707 10.82 -31.12 12.51
CA GLU A 707 10.80 -30.69 13.89
C GLU A 707 12.23 -30.33 14.24
N THR A 708 12.60 -29.05 14.14
CA THR A 708 13.79 -28.59 14.84
C THR A 708 13.56 -28.93 16.31
N PRO A 709 14.31 -29.87 16.92
CA PRO A 709 14.44 -29.82 18.37
C PRO A 709 14.86 -28.39 18.67
N GLU A 710 14.22 -27.75 19.65
CA GLU A 710 14.72 -26.49 20.19
C GLU A 710 16.21 -26.71 20.41
N THR A 711 17.01 -26.15 19.52
CA THR A 711 18.45 -26.24 19.64
C THR A 711 18.68 -25.27 20.77
N HIS A 712 18.65 -25.79 22.00
CA HIS A 712 19.35 -25.21 23.11
C HIS A 712 20.76 -25.02 22.58
N SER A 713 21.03 -23.86 22.00
CA SER A 713 22.37 -23.45 21.69
C SER A 713 23.01 -23.37 23.06
N GLU A 714 23.71 -24.41 23.47
CA GLU A 714 24.66 -24.32 24.56
C GLU A 714 25.64 -23.22 24.15
N VAL A 715 25.33 -22.00 24.59
CA VAL A 715 26.23 -20.87 24.47
C VAL A 715 27.36 -21.14 25.44
N THR A 716 28.34 -21.92 25.02
CA THR A 716 29.65 -21.99 25.68
C THR A 716 30.42 -20.76 25.21
N ASP A 717 30.12 -19.63 25.84
CA ASP A 717 30.95 -18.44 25.75
C ASP A 717 32.08 -18.60 26.78
N ASP A 718 33.34 -18.38 26.37
CA ASP A 718 34.51 -18.53 27.26
C ASP A 718 34.43 -17.67 28.54
N LEU A 719 33.62 -16.59 28.52
CA LEU A 719 33.42 -15.68 29.65
C LEU A 719 32.22 -16.05 30.52
N TYR A 720 31.49 -17.13 30.22
CA TYR A 720 30.25 -17.48 30.90
C TYR A 720 30.46 -17.71 32.40
N ASP A 721 31.41 -18.58 32.78
CA ASP A 721 31.64 -18.92 34.18
C ASP A 721 32.14 -17.71 34.97
N GLU A 722 33.05 -16.92 34.41
CA GLU A 722 33.52 -15.68 35.04
C GLU A 722 32.40 -14.64 35.22
N ALA A 723 31.47 -14.57 34.25
CA ALA A 723 30.34 -13.66 34.29
C ALA A 723 29.27 -14.11 35.31
N VAL A 724 29.04 -15.42 35.46
CA VAL A 724 28.19 -15.98 36.51
C VAL A 724 28.77 -15.68 37.88
N ASP A 725 30.06 -15.93 38.08
CA ASP A 725 30.76 -15.66 39.35
C ASP A 725 30.63 -14.20 39.78
N LEU A 726 30.78 -13.28 38.83
CA LEU A 726 30.63 -11.85 39.06
C LEU A 726 29.18 -11.49 39.47
N ILE A 727 28.19 -12.05 38.78
CA ILE A 727 26.78 -11.75 39.01
C ILE A 727 26.31 -12.31 40.35
N ILE A 728 26.72 -13.54 40.70
CA ILE A 728 26.48 -14.13 42.03
C ILE A 728 27.15 -13.29 43.12
N GLY A 729 28.38 -12.83 42.92
CA GLY A 729 29.07 -11.98 43.88
C GLY A 729 28.45 -10.60 44.07
N MET A 730 27.87 -10.02 43.01
CA MET A 730 27.23 -8.70 43.04
C MET A 730 25.72 -8.75 43.34
N GLN A 731 25.11 -9.93 43.38
CA GLN A 731 23.68 -10.18 43.60
C GLN A 731 22.76 -9.35 42.68
N THR A 732 23.27 -8.90 41.54
CA THR A 732 22.54 -8.08 40.56
C THR A 732 23.05 -8.38 39.15
N ALA A 733 22.15 -8.64 38.20
CA ALA A 733 22.50 -8.94 36.82
C ALA A 733 22.03 -7.81 35.87
N SER A 734 22.95 -7.21 35.09
CA SER A 734 22.56 -6.25 34.05
C SER A 734 23.52 -6.26 32.87
N VAL A 735 22.96 -6.10 31.66
CA VAL A 735 23.72 -6.16 30.40
C VAL A 735 24.83 -5.11 30.38
N SER A 736 24.51 -3.89 30.81
CA SER A 736 25.46 -2.77 30.86
C SER A 736 26.61 -2.99 31.87
N MET A 737 26.39 -3.76 32.93
CA MET A 737 27.43 -4.14 33.89
C MET A 737 28.43 -5.10 33.26
N LEU A 738 27.95 -6.16 32.58
CA LEU A 738 28.81 -7.11 31.89
C LEU A 738 29.60 -6.45 30.76
N GLN A 739 28.98 -5.54 29.98
CA GLN A 739 29.69 -4.77 28.95
C GLN A 739 30.87 -3.97 29.51
N ARG A 740 30.72 -3.34 30.69
CA ARG A 740 31.79 -2.53 31.29
C ARG A 740 32.88 -3.38 31.93
N ARG A 741 32.51 -4.48 32.58
CA ARG A 741 33.44 -5.35 33.32
C ARG A 741 34.26 -6.24 32.40
N PHE A 742 33.61 -6.87 31.42
CA PHE A 742 34.25 -7.78 30.47
C PHE A 742 34.62 -7.12 29.13
N ARG A 743 34.32 -5.82 28.95
CA ARG A 743 34.61 -5.06 27.72
C ARG A 743 34.04 -5.72 26.45
N ILE A 744 32.85 -6.30 26.57
CA ILE A 744 32.16 -7.00 25.48
C ILE A 744 31.02 -6.14 24.89
N GLY A 745 30.66 -6.42 23.64
CA GLY A 745 29.55 -5.77 22.94
C GLY A 745 28.18 -6.09 23.56
N TYR A 746 27.17 -5.26 23.27
CA TYR A 746 25.82 -5.38 23.86
C TYR A 746 25.18 -6.75 23.56
N THR A 747 25.28 -7.21 22.31
CA THR A 747 24.71 -8.49 21.86
C THR A 747 25.32 -9.68 22.58
N ARG A 748 26.63 -9.68 22.81
CA ARG A 748 27.31 -10.73 23.56
C ARG A 748 26.94 -10.70 25.05
N ALA A 749 26.90 -9.51 25.65
CA ALA A 749 26.47 -9.34 27.04
C ALA A 749 25.00 -9.72 27.28
N ALA A 750 24.11 -9.46 26.32
CA ALA A 750 22.71 -9.86 26.38
C ALA A 750 22.59 -11.39 26.33
N ARG A 751 23.27 -12.04 25.38
CA ARG A 751 23.31 -13.51 25.27
C ARG A 751 23.81 -14.20 26.53
N LEU A 752 24.83 -13.65 27.19
CA LEU A 752 25.33 -14.19 28.47
C LEU A 752 24.27 -14.13 29.57
N ILE A 753 23.49 -13.05 29.67
CA ILE A 753 22.44 -12.92 30.68
C ILE A 753 21.24 -13.80 30.35
N ASP A 754 20.88 -13.91 29.08
CA ASP A 754 19.78 -14.80 28.66
C ASP A 754 20.15 -16.27 28.88
N ALA A 755 21.40 -16.68 28.63
CA ALA A 755 21.90 -18.01 28.97
C ALA A 755 21.89 -18.27 30.49
N MET A 756 22.15 -17.25 31.31
CA MET A 756 22.05 -17.35 32.77
C MET A 756 20.60 -17.45 33.27
N GLU A 757 19.64 -16.83 32.57
CA GLU A 757 18.21 -17.00 32.85
C GLU A 757 17.76 -18.42 32.52
N GLU A 758 18.16 -18.94 31.35
CA GLU A 758 17.84 -20.31 30.94
C GLU A 758 18.39 -21.38 31.90
N ARG A 759 19.58 -21.15 32.48
CA ARG A 759 20.18 -22.03 33.49
C ARG A 759 19.69 -21.76 34.91
N GLY A 760 18.71 -20.87 35.10
CA GLY A 760 18.12 -20.56 36.40
C GLY A 760 19.03 -19.82 37.37
N VAL A 761 20.14 -19.24 36.89
CA VAL A 761 21.07 -18.42 37.69
C VAL A 761 20.46 -17.04 37.96
N VAL A 762 19.71 -16.50 37.00
CA VAL A 762 19.13 -15.16 37.01
C VAL A 762 17.63 -15.24 36.73
N GLY A 763 16.83 -14.37 37.36
CA GLY A 763 15.38 -14.30 37.17
C GLY A 763 14.96 -13.71 35.81
N PRO A 764 13.65 -13.74 35.49
CA PRO A 764 13.15 -13.32 34.19
C PRO A 764 13.37 -11.83 33.91
N TYR A 765 13.29 -11.45 32.63
CA TYR A 765 13.50 -10.07 32.21
C TYR A 765 12.50 -9.06 32.83
N GLU A 766 12.99 -8.17 33.70
CA GLU A 766 12.22 -7.09 34.35
C GLU A 766 12.39 -5.70 33.69
N GLY A 767 12.51 -5.65 32.36
CA GLY A 767 12.56 -4.37 31.64
C GLY A 767 13.85 -3.58 31.90
N SER A 768 13.74 -2.39 32.51
CA SER A 768 14.86 -1.48 32.75
C SER A 768 15.59 -1.69 34.08
N LYS A 769 15.13 -2.63 34.92
CA LYS A 769 15.77 -2.96 36.20
C LYS A 769 16.80 -4.09 36.02
N PRO A 770 17.87 -4.13 36.84
CA PRO A 770 18.74 -5.30 36.92
C PRO A 770 17.93 -6.53 37.30
N ARG A 771 18.18 -7.67 36.63
CA ARG A 771 17.54 -8.95 36.94
C ARG A 771 18.04 -9.45 38.30
N GLU A 772 17.14 -10.09 39.06
CA GLU A 772 17.45 -10.70 40.35
C GLU A 772 18.28 -11.97 40.16
N VAL A 773 19.21 -12.26 41.07
CA VAL A 773 20.05 -13.45 41.02
C VAL A 773 19.42 -14.51 41.91
N LEU A 774 19.14 -15.70 41.36
CA LEU A 774 18.37 -16.74 42.02
C LEU A 774 19.22 -17.76 42.77
N LEU A 775 20.50 -17.90 42.41
CA LEU A 775 21.43 -18.87 43.00
C LEU A 775 22.49 -18.20 43.87
N SER A 776 22.79 -18.82 45.02
CA SER A 776 23.96 -18.48 45.83
C SER A 776 25.22 -19.19 45.32
N LYS A 777 26.41 -18.72 45.73
CA LYS A 777 27.68 -19.29 45.27
C LYS A 777 27.83 -20.77 45.66
N GLU A 778 27.40 -21.13 46.86
CA GLU A 778 27.40 -22.53 47.35
C GLU A 778 26.48 -23.43 46.52
N GLN A 779 25.32 -22.92 46.10
CA GLN A 779 24.36 -23.66 45.26
C GLN A 779 24.83 -23.82 43.81
N TYR A 780 25.52 -22.82 43.27
CA TYR A 780 26.09 -22.90 41.92
C TYR A 780 27.27 -23.87 41.86
N ASP A 781 28.14 -23.85 42.87
CA ASP A 781 29.29 -24.76 42.95
C ASP A 781 28.84 -26.23 43.04
N GLU A 782 27.77 -26.55 43.79
CA GLU A 782 27.14 -27.88 43.84
C GLU A 782 26.46 -28.33 42.54
N LEU A 783 25.97 -27.39 41.73
CA LEU A 783 25.36 -27.65 40.41
C LEU A 783 26.41 -27.80 39.29
N SER A 784 27.62 -27.28 39.49
CA SER A 784 28.71 -27.26 38.52
C SER A 784 29.76 -28.36 38.71
N SER A 785 29.74 -29.05 39.86
CA SER A 785 30.55 -30.25 40.18
C SER A 785 29.87 -31.55 39.75
#